data_AF-I0ICT3-F1
#
_entry.id   AF-I0ICT3-F1
#
_cell.length_a   1.000
_cell.length_b   1.000
_cell.length_c   1.000
_cell.angle_alpha   90.00
_cell.angle_beta   90.00
_cell.angle_gamma   90.00
#
_symmetry.space_group_name_H-M   'P 1'
#
loop_
_entity.id
_entity.type
_entity.pdbx_description
1 polymer ?
#
loop_
_entity_poly.entity_id
_entity_poly.type
_entity_poly.pdbx_seq_one_letter_code
_entity_poly.pdbx_strand_id
1 'polypeptide(L)'
;MKNCLPAALAALTLLTMPGLSTGSAETHAELDAALLERYPGGTVHRIDGFDLSSPDAEFNDEQNEDWRMQFVPAEGDQPAHWRMHHAAEGWANGTRWSRNRLPIKPNTPYVLSMKVKTDFDQQWSEVNGGCMTFDGEGTYVSGSKDMALPSKTFGPGGWSRWDQPYTFPAADRLRTMAPHATIYVGETVHRPIEVRLADIAVVELPPARQGIRGDPMSLVTFPGGPGALPMSVERHGSNAASGVHTVDVTGVRWVVDPRAGTLTAHQRIGVPRPLVTFTTDADLGGLTVRRSDDTVLVLGNDAVLLGFQCDGMLAVAPLAGAASFEAKSAFAAPFARLGDGAVFASDGYGGFTAAMYPQRDTGKIARAEPVGPTPDFAGLHWKDTDTLSREPAGWRVGWSGVEPGDRMFLSAFPPRAFPWADSFDQKWLLTWKSWDPARVLEEAAGVADVALLWDFHWREWGMTFSDRFIPFDPAWIDRHVEAADAAGMKSIAYASAWFHRTRDPEVFADAILEAVDRHGFDGTYSDGLPSVDWIRGYETMRLLRAAMPDGHLLIHDSVPQSGRHVATLAPWIYTYASVTYMAEHLDSGEAGPDWAWVRYVLKSHRVANAVGSVKADEWNAAEFDDTTDKHRASLLWNARGSSLDDPENAAYFTEYVPQENALRGLWEERGDEPFFYDRVWLPAARELTGFRHGPAAMPTLTPAAAGSGGTPRWSASTEEPDATLRFTTDGTDPTAGSPVVDGPVDLPAGAELRVVAFAEGLEPSLIATTDPAVPARVLQP
;
A
#
# COMPACT_ATOMS: atom_id res chain seq x y z
N MET A 1 -9.42 24.76 41.69
CA MET A 1 -10.07 26.09 41.56
C MET A 1 -10.36 26.28 40.07
N LYS A 2 -11.56 25.94 39.60
CA LYS A 2 -12.61 26.85 39.09
C LYS A 2 -12.17 27.81 37.95
N ASN A 3 -12.61 27.43 36.73
CA ASN A 3 -13.06 28.23 35.57
C ASN A 3 -11.97 29.02 34.80
N CYS A 4 -11.89 29.03 33.47
CA CYS A 4 -12.92 28.99 32.43
C CYS A 4 -12.41 28.36 31.10
N LEU A 5 -13.18 27.44 30.52
CA LEU A 5 -13.29 27.16 29.07
C LEU A 5 -14.56 26.28 28.85
N PRO A 6 -15.49 26.63 27.94
CA PRO A 6 -16.40 25.66 27.34
C PRO A 6 -16.04 25.49 25.85
N ALA A 7 -15.75 24.27 25.38
CA ALA A 7 -16.70 23.31 24.83
C ALA A 7 -17.45 23.85 23.58
N ALA A 8 -16.97 23.45 22.40
CA ALA A 8 -17.68 23.56 21.13
C ALA A 8 -17.82 22.15 20.51
N LEU A 9 -18.77 21.39 21.04
CA LEU A 9 -19.36 20.21 20.40
C LEU A 9 -20.89 20.34 20.57
N ALA A 10 -21.63 19.97 19.53
CA ALA A 10 -23.09 19.93 19.43
C ALA A 10 -23.84 21.28 19.24
N ALA A 11 -24.18 21.56 17.98
CA ALA A 11 -25.40 22.29 17.61
C ALA A 11 -25.77 22.00 16.15
N LEU A 12 -26.50 20.90 15.90
CA LEU A 12 -27.37 20.82 14.72
C LEU A 12 -28.75 21.27 15.18
N THR A 13 -29.14 22.47 14.77
CA THR A 13 -30.39 23.13 15.16
C THR A 13 -31.58 22.39 14.57
N LEU A 14 -32.45 21.85 15.43
CA LEU A 14 -33.80 21.42 15.10
C LEU A 14 -34.62 22.65 14.64
N LEU A 15 -34.77 22.82 13.32
CA LEU A 15 -35.83 23.65 12.76
C LEU A 15 -37.13 22.84 12.80
N THR A 16 -38.04 23.20 13.70
CA THR A 16 -39.43 22.74 13.69
C THR A 16 -40.26 23.75 12.89
N MET A 17 -40.88 23.30 11.79
CA MET A 17 -41.95 24.02 11.09
C MET A 17 -43.30 23.33 11.40
N PRO A 18 -44.40 24.07 11.62
CA PRO A 18 -45.70 23.49 11.92
C PRO A 18 -46.55 23.30 10.65
N GLY A 19 -47.31 22.21 10.58
CA GLY A 19 -48.37 22.03 9.59
C GLY A 19 -48.53 20.58 9.14
N LEU A 20 -49.39 19.83 9.82
CA LEU A 20 -49.90 18.54 9.35
C LEU A 20 -50.76 18.78 8.11
N SER A 21 -50.23 18.49 6.92
CA SER A 21 -51.02 18.17 5.73
C SER A 21 -50.98 16.66 5.51
N THR A 22 -52.13 16.06 5.29
CA THR A 22 -52.30 14.68 4.79
C THR A 22 -51.48 14.51 3.51
N GLY A 23 -50.35 13.82 3.60
CA GLY A 23 -49.30 13.85 2.57
C GLY A 23 -49.62 12.97 1.37
N SER A 24 -49.66 13.57 0.18
CA SER A 24 -49.32 12.86 -1.05
C SER A 24 -47.85 12.43 -0.99
N ALA A 25 -47.49 11.31 -1.62
CA ALA A 25 -46.09 10.92 -1.79
C ALA A 25 -45.27 12.10 -2.37
N GLU A 26 -44.15 12.46 -1.72
CA GLU A 26 -43.24 13.52 -2.18
C GLU A 26 -42.81 13.24 -3.63
N THR A 27 -42.90 14.24 -4.50
CA THR A 27 -42.45 14.12 -5.89
C THR A 27 -40.93 14.15 -5.96
N HIS A 28 -40.32 13.55 -6.99
CA HIS A 28 -38.87 13.64 -7.21
C HIS A 28 -38.38 15.10 -7.27
N ALA A 29 -39.18 16.01 -7.80
CA ALA A 29 -38.84 17.43 -7.84
C ALA A 29 -38.70 18.06 -6.43
N GLU A 30 -39.56 17.69 -5.49
CA GLU A 30 -39.48 18.15 -4.10
C GLU A 30 -38.27 17.53 -3.37
N LEU A 31 -38.01 16.25 -3.61
CA LEU A 31 -36.86 15.54 -3.03
C LEU A 31 -35.52 16.07 -3.57
N ASP A 32 -35.45 16.35 -4.87
CA ASP A 32 -34.30 16.97 -5.53
C ASP A 32 -34.07 18.38 -5.01
N ALA A 33 -35.14 19.17 -4.85
CA ALA A 33 -35.04 20.52 -4.29
C ALA A 33 -34.48 20.50 -2.86
N ALA A 34 -34.92 19.56 -2.02
CA ALA A 34 -34.39 19.39 -0.66
C ALA A 34 -32.90 18.98 -0.66
N LEU A 35 -32.47 18.14 -1.61
CA LEU A 35 -31.05 17.82 -1.79
C LEU A 35 -30.23 19.03 -2.22
N LEU A 36 -30.74 19.84 -3.15
CA LEU A 36 -30.06 21.04 -3.64
C LEU A 36 -30.02 22.18 -2.61
N GLU A 37 -30.98 22.25 -1.68
CA GLU A 37 -30.91 23.14 -0.53
C GLU A 37 -29.76 22.73 0.42
N ARG A 38 -29.60 21.42 0.64
CA ARG A 38 -28.52 20.86 1.48
C ARG A 38 -27.15 20.91 0.80
N TYR A 39 -27.11 20.79 -0.52
CA TYR A 39 -25.90 20.79 -1.34
C TYR A 39 -25.98 21.87 -2.45
N PRO A 40 -25.83 23.16 -2.09
CA PRO A 40 -25.98 24.25 -3.04
C PRO A 40 -25.01 24.16 -4.22
N GLY A 41 -25.52 24.38 -5.43
CA GLY A 41 -24.74 24.33 -6.67
C GLY A 41 -24.40 22.92 -7.17
N GLY A 42 -24.90 21.88 -6.49
CA GLY A 42 -24.79 20.51 -6.96
C GLY A 42 -25.73 20.19 -8.12
N THR A 43 -25.52 19.04 -8.75
CA THR A 43 -26.41 18.45 -9.76
C THR A 43 -26.87 17.08 -9.26
N VAL A 44 -28.18 16.88 -9.18
CA VAL A 44 -28.75 15.61 -8.71
C VAL A 44 -28.88 14.64 -9.88
N HIS A 45 -28.28 13.46 -9.72
CA HIS A 45 -28.36 12.32 -10.63
C HIS A 45 -29.19 11.23 -9.96
N ARG A 46 -30.23 10.76 -10.66
CA ARG A 46 -31.07 9.63 -10.22
C ARG A 46 -30.60 8.35 -10.91
N ILE A 47 -30.73 7.21 -10.22
CA ILE A 47 -30.25 5.92 -10.72
C ILE A 47 -31.44 5.18 -11.34
N ASP A 48 -31.57 5.23 -12.65
CA ASP A 48 -32.62 4.49 -13.35
C ASP A 48 -32.48 2.98 -13.06
N GLY A 49 -33.58 2.31 -12.70
CA GLY A 49 -33.56 0.89 -12.31
C GLY A 49 -32.91 0.57 -10.95
N PHE A 50 -32.48 1.55 -10.16
CA PHE A 50 -32.57 1.49 -8.68
C PHE A 50 -33.70 2.43 -8.19
N ASP A 51 -34.13 3.34 -9.07
CA ASP A 51 -35.26 4.23 -8.92
C ASP A 51 -36.53 3.45 -8.57
N LEU A 52 -37.21 3.95 -7.55
CA LEU A 52 -38.33 3.38 -6.83
C LEU A 52 -39.64 3.37 -7.62
N SER A 53 -39.59 3.67 -8.91
CA SER A 53 -40.75 3.78 -9.79
C SER A 53 -41.02 2.50 -10.59
N SER A 54 -40.12 1.51 -10.57
CA SER A 54 -40.28 0.27 -11.34
C SER A 54 -39.83 -1.00 -10.59
N PRO A 55 -40.60 -2.10 -10.67
CA PRO A 55 -40.14 -3.43 -10.27
C PRO A 55 -39.05 -3.99 -11.19
N ASP A 56 -38.79 -3.36 -12.35
CA ASP A 56 -37.82 -3.80 -13.36
C ASP A 56 -36.36 -3.44 -13.01
N ALA A 57 -36.09 -3.14 -11.73
CA ALA A 57 -34.74 -2.85 -11.26
C ALA A 57 -33.81 -4.04 -11.50
N GLU A 58 -32.74 -3.80 -12.24
CA GLU A 58 -31.77 -4.83 -12.54
C GLU A 58 -30.65 -4.83 -11.49
N PHE A 59 -30.64 -5.85 -10.64
CA PHE A 59 -29.58 -6.13 -9.67
C PHE A 59 -28.72 -7.31 -10.13
N ASN A 60 -27.45 -7.36 -9.70
CA ASN A 60 -26.68 -8.60 -9.83
C ASN A 60 -27.36 -9.70 -8.98
N ASP A 61 -27.56 -10.86 -9.58
CA ASP A 61 -28.10 -12.03 -8.89
C ASP A 61 -27.21 -13.22 -9.24
N GLU A 62 -26.36 -13.60 -8.29
CA GLU A 62 -25.58 -14.84 -8.32
C GLU A 62 -25.63 -15.45 -6.91
N GLN A 63 -26.54 -16.43 -6.75
CA GLN A 63 -26.50 -17.54 -5.78
C GLN A 63 -26.42 -17.21 -4.28
N ASN A 64 -27.47 -16.60 -3.69
CA ASN A 64 -27.75 -16.83 -2.27
C ASN A 64 -29.27 -16.89 -2.00
N GLU A 65 -29.80 -18.09 -1.74
CA GLU A 65 -31.23 -18.36 -1.52
C GLU A 65 -31.77 -17.72 -0.22
N ASP A 66 -30.89 -17.25 0.67
CA ASP A 66 -31.22 -16.83 2.04
C ASP A 66 -31.64 -15.35 2.16
N TRP A 67 -31.50 -14.56 1.08
CA TRP A 67 -31.82 -13.12 1.07
C TRP A 67 -32.62 -12.71 -0.16
N ARG A 68 -33.79 -12.13 0.08
CA ARG A 68 -34.66 -11.63 -0.99
C ARG A 68 -34.67 -10.10 -0.99
N MET A 69 -34.25 -9.51 -2.10
CA MET A 69 -34.57 -8.12 -2.39
C MET A 69 -35.96 -8.06 -2.98
N GLN A 70 -36.85 -7.30 -2.36
CA GLN A 70 -38.22 -7.15 -2.80
C GLN A 70 -38.54 -5.66 -2.98
N PHE A 71 -39.02 -5.32 -4.17
CA PHE A 71 -39.64 -4.03 -4.41
C PHE A 71 -40.99 -3.96 -3.68
N VAL A 72 -41.19 -2.88 -2.92
CA VAL A 72 -42.44 -2.57 -2.24
C VAL A 72 -42.94 -1.23 -2.80
N PRO A 73 -44.12 -1.19 -3.45
CA PRO A 73 -44.69 0.05 -3.96
C PRO A 73 -45.07 0.99 -2.81
N ALA A 74 -45.21 2.28 -3.11
CA ALA A 74 -45.60 3.27 -2.11
C ALA A 74 -47.01 2.97 -1.56
N GLU A 75 -47.18 3.07 -0.24
CA GLU A 75 -48.45 2.84 0.44
C GLU A 75 -48.62 3.82 1.61
N GLY A 76 -49.64 4.68 1.54
CA GLY A 76 -49.87 5.73 2.53
C GLY A 76 -48.67 6.66 2.67
N ASP A 77 -48.19 6.84 3.91
CA ASP A 77 -47.02 7.67 4.23
C ASP A 77 -45.67 6.93 4.02
N GLN A 78 -45.67 5.68 3.55
CA GLN A 78 -44.45 4.94 3.24
C GLN A 78 -44.06 5.14 1.77
N PRO A 79 -42.84 5.60 1.47
CA PRO A 79 -42.36 5.69 0.10
C PRO A 79 -42.23 4.29 -0.51
N ALA A 80 -42.24 4.21 -1.84
CA ALA A 80 -41.79 3.02 -2.54
C ALA A 80 -40.34 2.73 -2.12
N HIS A 81 -40.00 1.46 -1.92
CA HIS A 81 -38.70 1.10 -1.36
C HIS A 81 -38.26 -0.31 -1.76
N TRP A 82 -36.96 -0.52 -1.73
CA TRP A 82 -36.37 -1.86 -1.77
C TRP A 82 -36.24 -2.37 -0.35
N ARG A 83 -36.83 -3.53 -0.09
CA ARG A 83 -36.71 -4.26 1.17
C ARG A 83 -35.70 -5.39 0.99
N MET A 84 -34.64 -5.37 1.78
CA MET A 84 -33.71 -6.48 1.95
C MET A 84 -34.06 -7.16 3.27
N HIS A 85 -34.28 -8.46 3.24
CA HIS A 85 -34.72 -9.23 4.41
C HIS A 85 -34.03 -10.59 4.48
N HIS A 86 -33.63 -10.97 5.70
CA HIS A 86 -33.18 -12.31 6.04
C HIS A 86 -34.01 -12.92 7.14
N ALA A 87 -34.51 -14.10 6.82
CA ALA A 87 -35.48 -14.81 7.63
C ALA A 87 -34.86 -15.91 8.50
N ALA A 88 -33.60 -16.31 8.23
CA ALA A 88 -32.98 -17.50 8.82
C ALA A 88 -32.00 -17.15 9.94
N GLU A 89 -31.82 -18.08 10.88
CA GLU A 89 -30.70 -18.10 11.82
C GLU A 89 -29.47 -18.68 11.07
N GLY A 90 -28.31 -18.05 11.21
CA GLY A 90 -27.05 -18.52 10.62
C GLY A 90 -26.27 -17.43 9.87
N TRP A 91 -25.12 -17.83 9.32
CA TRP A 91 -24.22 -16.94 8.62
C TRP A 91 -24.78 -16.52 7.25
N ALA A 92 -24.61 -15.23 6.92
CA ALA A 92 -24.83 -14.78 5.56
C ALA A 92 -23.98 -13.56 5.17
N ASN A 93 -23.47 -13.58 3.95
CA ASN A 93 -22.75 -12.47 3.33
C ASN A 93 -23.29 -12.25 1.91
N GLY A 94 -23.46 -10.99 1.52
CA GLY A 94 -23.68 -10.65 0.12
C GLY A 94 -23.61 -9.14 -0.16
N THR A 95 -23.01 -8.80 -1.30
CA THR A 95 -23.13 -7.46 -1.90
C THR A 95 -24.22 -7.47 -2.97
N ARG A 96 -25.07 -6.45 -2.99
CA ARG A 96 -26.05 -6.19 -4.05
C ARG A 96 -25.78 -4.83 -4.66
N TRP A 97 -25.58 -4.78 -5.97
CA TRP A 97 -25.31 -3.54 -6.70
C TRP A 97 -26.24 -3.36 -7.88
N SER A 98 -26.48 -2.09 -8.22
CA SER A 98 -27.20 -1.71 -9.43
C SER A 98 -26.48 -2.23 -10.68
N ARG A 99 -27.16 -2.93 -11.59
CA ARG A 99 -26.61 -3.19 -12.94
C ARG A 99 -26.50 -1.90 -13.76
N ASN A 100 -27.33 -0.91 -13.45
CA ASN A 100 -27.27 0.42 -14.06
C ASN A 100 -26.21 1.28 -13.38
N ARG A 101 -25.34 1.87 -14.18
CA ARG A 101 -24.18 2.65 -13.73
C ARG A 101 -24.34 4.11 -14.11
N LEU A 102 -23.91 5.02 -13.22
CA LEU A 102 -23.90 6.45 -13.47
C LEU A 102 -22.56 6.90 -14.05
N PRO A 103 -22.53 7.74 -15.10
CA PRO A 103 -21.30 8.42 -15.54
C PRO A 103 -20.75 9.32 -14.43
N ILE A 104 -19.44 9.29 -14.23
CA ILE A 104 -18.76 10.08 -13.21
C ILE A 104 -17.50 10.72 -13.77
N LYS A 105 -17.06 11.78 -13.11
CA LYS A 105 -15.83 12.51 -13.42
C LYS A 105 -14.77 12.19 -12.36
N PRO A 106 -13.53 11.87 -12.74
CA PRO A 106 -12.43 11.71 -11.80
C PRO A 106 -12.19 13.01 -11.01
N ASN A 107 -11.62 12.88 -9.80
CA ASN A 107 -11.30 13.98 -8.90
C ASN A 107 -12.44 15.00 -8.69
N THR A 108 -13.69 14.54 -8.79
CA THR A 108 -14.89 15.37 -8.61
C THR A 108 -15.62 14.91 -7.34
N PRO A 109 -16.07 15.84 -6.49
CA PRO A 109 -16.79 15.48 -5.26
C PRO A 109 -18.23 15.06 -5.56
N TYR A 110 -18.67 13.97 -4.94
CA TYR A 110 -20.03 13.43 -5.03
C TYR A 110 -20.61 13.15 -3.64
N VAL A 111 -21.93 13.08 -3.53
CA VAL A 111 -22.64 12.57 -2.35
C VAL A 111 -23.63 11.51 -2.76
N LEU A 112 -23.51 10.29 -2.23
CA LEU A 112 -24.60 9.30 -2.28
C LEU A 112 -25.59 9.63 -1.17
N SER A 113 -26.85 9.86 -1.53
CA SER A 113 -27.90 10.20 -0.58
C SER A 113 -29.05 9.22 -0.72
N MET A 114 -29.53 8.68 0.40
CA MET A 114 -30.67 7.76 0.42
C MET A 114 -31.46 7.89 1.73
N LYS A 115 -32.76 7.63 1.67
CA LYS A 115 -33.56 7.35 2.87
C LYS A 115 -33.34 5.88 3.24
N VAL A 116 -32.96 5.65 4.50
CA VAL A 116 -32.77 4.31 5.06
C VAL A 116 -33.76 4.10 6.21
N LYS A 117 -34.25 2.87 6.32
CA LYS A 117 -35.02 2.42 7.47
C LYS A 117 -34.52 1.05 7.89
N THR A 118 -33.98 0.99 9.09
CA THR A 118 -33.28 -0.18 9.64
C THR A 118 -33.65 -0.39 11.10
N ASP A 119 -33.68 -1.66 11.51
CA ASP A 119 -33.72 -2.09 12.92
C ASP A 119 -33.05 -3.45 13.03
N PHE A 120 -31.77 -3.46 13.39
CA PHE A 120 -31.00 -4.68 13.62
C PHE A 120 -30.05 -4.53 14.81
N ASP A 121 -29.60 -5.66 15.35
CA ASP A 121 -28.55 -5.68 16.36
C ASP A 121 -27.19 -5.54 15.68
N GLN A 122 -26.32 -4.65 16.16
CA GLN A 122 -24.96 -4.51 15.60
C GLN A 122 -24.00 -5.56 16.14
N GLN A 123 -24.37 -6.26 17.22
CA GLN A 123 -23.60 -7.41 17.67
C GLN A 123 -23.76 -8.51 16.61
N TRP A 124 -22.64 -8.91 15.99
CA TRP A 124 -22.62 -9.91 14.91
C TRP A 124 -23.34 -9.49 13.62
N SER A 125 -23.61 -8.21 13.38
CA SER A 125 -24.21 -7.81 12.11
C SER A 125 -23.78 -6.44 11.64
N GLU A 126 -23.62 -6.33 10.33
CA GLU A 126 -23.23 -5.11 9.65
C GLU A 126 -23.93 -4.98 8.30
N VAL A 127 -24.41 -3.79 8.02
CA VAL A 127 -25.03 -3.42 6.75
C VAL A 127 -24.33 -2.16 6.28
N ASN A 128 -23.74 -2.21 5.09
CA ASN A 128 -22.97 -1.14 4.50
C ASN A 128 -23.66 -0.62 3.23
N GLY A 129 -23.59 0.68 2.99
CA GLY A 129 -23.92 1.31 1.72
C GLY A 129 -22.65 1.86 1.08
N GLY A 130 -22.55 1.78 -0.24
CA GLY A 130 -21.33 2.15 -0.96
C GLY A 130 -21.57 2.46 -2.43
N CYS A 131 -20.49 2.82 -3.11
CA CYS A 131 -20.42 2.87 -4.57
C CYS A 131 -19.21 2.05 -5.04
N MET A 132 -19.40 1.17 -6.02
CA MET A 132 -18.29 0.61 -6.79
C MET A 132 -18.00 1.49 -7.99
N THR A 133 -16.76 1.48 -8.47
CA THR A 133 -16.34 2.26 -9.63
C THR A 133 -15.79 1.36 -10.73
N PHE A 134 -15.98 1.79 -11.98
CA PHE A 134 -15.60 1.02 -13.15
C PHE A 134 -14.96 1.89 -14.23
N ASP A 135 -14.11 1.26 -15.03
CA ASP A 135 -13.55 1.87 -16.24
C ASP A 135 -14.48 1.75 -17.46
N GLY A 136 -13.95 2.09 -18.63
CA GLY A 136 -14.71 2.07 -19.90
C GLY A 136 -15.01 0.68 -20.44
N GLU A 137 -14.27 -0.34 -19.98
CA GLU A 137 -14.49 -1.75 -20.32
C GLU A 137 -15.44 -2.42 -19.32
N GLY A 138 -15.76 -1.71 -18.25
CA GLY A 138 -16.65 -2.17 -17.19
C GLY A 138 -15.93 -2.97 -16.11
N THR A 139 -14.60 -2.98 -16.11
CA THR A 139 -13.74 -3.59 -15.09
C THR A 139 -13.76 -2.76 -13.81
N TYR A 140 -13.76 -3.43 -12.66
CA TYR A 140 -13.71 -2.76 -11.36
C TYR A 140 -12.41 -1.94 -11.23
N VAL A 141 -12.57 -0.67 -10.88
CA VAL A 141 -11.47 0.24 -10.53
C VAL A 141 -11.61 0.51 -9.04
N SER A 142 -10.55 0.25 -8.29
CA SER A 142 -10.55 0.56 -6.85
C SER A 142 -10.89 2.01 -6.57
N GLY A 143 -11.75 2.21 -5.57
CA GLY A 143 -12.37 3.49 -5.28
C GLY A 143 -13.62 3.36 -4.42
N SER A 144 -14.08 2.14 -4.13
CA SER A 144 -15.23 1.94 -3.24
C SER A 144 -14.92 2.42 -1.83
N LYS A 145 -15.96 2.98 -1.23
CA LYS A 145 -15.97 3.31 0.19
C LYS A 145 -17.28 2.79 0.75
N ASP A 146 -17.19 1.66 1.42
CA ASP A 146 -18.34 1.02 2.05
C ASP A 146 -18.49 1.60 3.44
N MET A 147 -19.70 1.97 3.78
CA MET A 147 -19.99 2.73 4.99
C MET A 147 -21.20 2.16 5.69
N ALA A 148 -21.04 1.86 6.98
CA ALA A 148 -22.10 1.31 7.79
C ALA A 148 -23.35 2.21 7.77
N LEU A 149 -24.48 1.60 7.44
CA LEU A 149 -25.79 2.17 7.66
C LEU A 149 -26.06 2.23 9.18
N PRO A 150 -26.87 3.19 9.64
CA PRO A 150 -27.33 3.19 11.02
C PRO A 150 -28.06 1.87 11.33
N SER A 151 -27.82 1.28 12.50
CA SER A 151 -28.56 0.07 12.91
C SER A 151 -30.00 0.32 13.30
N LYS A 152 -30.31 1.58 13.64
CA LYS A 152 -31.65 2.02 13.98
C LYS A 152 -31.92 3.42 13.47
N THR A 153 -33.08 3.60 12.85
CA THR A 153 -33.53 4.87 12.27
C THR A 153 -34.75 5.42 13.02
N PHE A 154 -34.86 6.74 13.11
CA PHE A 154 -35.83 7.39 14.02
C PHE A 154 -36.68 8.51 13.39
N GLY A 155 -36.43 8.90 12.13
CA GLY A 155 -37.19 9.98 11.50
C GLY A 155 -38.63 9.58 11.11
N PRO A 156 -39.38 10.48 10.45
CA PRO A 156 -40.79 10.28 10.11
C PRO A 156 -41.04 8.93 9.40
N GLY A 157 -42.05 8.19 9.87
CA GLY A 157 -42.36 6.85 9.34
C GLY A 157 -41.27 5.79 9.61
N GLY A 158 -40.28 6.10 10.45
CA GLY A 158 -39.10 5.27 10.73
C GLY A 158 -37.92 5.50 9.76
N TRP A 159 -38.02 6.45 8.84
CA TRP A 159 -36.99 6.72 7.83
C TRP A 159 -35.99 7.77 8.30
N SER A 160 -34.71 7.61 7.99
CA SER A 160 -33.69 8.64 8.19
C SER A 160 -32.94 8.87 6.88
N ARG A 161 -32.60 10.11 6.56
CA ARG A 161 -31.72 10.42 5.43
C ARG A 161 -30.29 10.08 5.82
N TRP A 162 -29.61 9.32 4.98
CA TRP A 162 -28.20 8.98 5.09
C TRP A 162 -27.47 9.55 3.88
N ASP A 163 -26.44 10.35 4.14
CA ASP A 163 -25.62 10.97 3.11
C ASP A 163 -24.17 10.57 3.31
N GLN A 164 -23.54 10.15 2.22
CA GLN A 164 -22.14 9.77 2.22
C GLN A 164 -21.37 10.54 1.15
N PRO A 165 -20.42 11.41 1.51
CA PRO A 165 -19.53 12.05 0.54
C PRO A 165 -18.50 11.07 0.00
N TYR A 166 -18.19 11.22 -1.30
CA TYR A 166 -17.16 10.51 -2.05
C TYR A 166 -16.31 11.50 -2.83
N THR A 167 -15.01 11.27 -2.83
CA THR A 167 -14.11 11.85 -3.82
C THR A 167 -13.31 10.71 -4.39
N PHE A 168 -13.53 10.45 -5.68
CA PHE A 168 -12.84 9.40 -6.40
C PHE A 168 -11.41 9.82 -6.73
N PRO A 169 -10.48 8.86 -6.90
CA PRO A 169 -9.11 9.16 -7.26
C PRO A 169 -9.04 9.93 -8.58
N ALA A 170 -7.94 10.68 -8.76
CA ALA A 170 -7.63 11.42 -9.98
C ALA A 170 -7.12 10.49 -11.10
N ALA A 171 -7.80 9.36 -11.30
CA ALA A 171 -7.44 8.30 -12.24
C ALA A 171 -8.16 8.50 -13.58
N ASP A 172 -7.41 8.52 -14.68
CA ASP A 172 -7.96 8.78 -16.01
C ASP A 172 -8.80 7.63 -16.55
N ARG A 173 -8.72 6.42 -15.99
CA ARG A 173 -9.51 5.26 -16.42
C ARG A 173 -10.93 5.22 -15.85
N LEU A 174 -11.21 5.96 -14.78
CA LEU A 174 -12.49 5.91 -14.09
C LEU A 174 -13.61 6.55 -14.94
N ARG A 175 -14.73 5.84 -15.12
CA ARG A 175 -15.83 6.25 -16.03
C ARG A 175 -17.19 6.24 -15.37
N THR A 176 -17.50 5.21 -14.60
CA THR A 176 -18.84 5.01 -14.03
C THR A 176 -18.80 4.56 -12.58
N MET A 177 -19.89 4.81 -11.83
CA MET A 177 -20.14 4.21 -10.52
C MET A 177 -21.43 3.38 -10.51
N ALA A 178 -21.48 2.35 -9.67
CA ALA A 178 -22.70 1.64 -9.29
C ALA A 178 -22.88 1.69 -7.77
N PRO A 179 -23.96 2.31 -7.27
CA PRO A 179 -24.34 2.19 -5.86
C PRO A 179 -24.60 0.73 -5.50
N HIS A 180 -24.23 0.36 -4.28
CA HIS A 180 -24.43 -0.97 -3.74
C HIS A 180 -24.82 -0.93 -2.26
N ALA A 181 -25.37 -2.04 -1.78
CA ALA A 181 -25.54 -2.35 -0.38
C ALA A 181 -24.88 -3.71 -0.08
N THR A 182 -24.06 -3.77 0.94
CA THR A 182 -23.37 -4.97 1.40
C THR A 182 -23.90 -5.36 2.77
N ILE A 183 -24.12 -6.65 2.99
CA ILE A 183 -24.59 -7.16 4.27
C ILE A 183 -23.64 -8.26 4.74
N TYR A 184 -23.24 -8.17 6.01
CA TYR A 184 -22.53 -9.19 6.77
C TYR A 184 -23.36 -9.55 8.00
N VAL A 185 -23.80 -10.80 8.09
CA VAL A 185 -24.58 -11.33 9.21
C VAL A 185 -23.81 -12.52 9.77
N GLY A 186 -23.45 -12.41 11.04
CA GLY A 186 -22.70 -13.42 11.77
C GLY A 186 -23.53 -14.63 12.13
N GLU A 187 -22.84 -15.70 12.50
CA GLU A 187 -23.44 -17.02 12.79
C GLU A 187 -24.47 -17.02 13.93
N THR A 188 -24.41 -16.03 14.82
CA THR A 188 -25.16 -16.00 16.08
C THR A 188 -26.33 -15.00 16.10
N VAL A 189 -26.78 -14.52 14.93
CA VAL A 189 -27.87 -13.53 14.87
C VAL A 189 -29.18 -14.07 15.42
N HIS A 190 -29.71 -13.39 16.45
CA HIS A 190 -30.89 -13.82 17.22
C HIS A 190 -32.23 -13.23 16.74
N ARG A 191 -32.24 -12.36 15.71
CA ARG A 191 -33.48 -11.84 15.10
C ARG A 191 -33.31 -11.48 13.61
N PRO A 192 -34.37 -11.61 12.80
CA PRO A 192 -34.38 -11.19 11.40
C PRO A 192 -33.88 -9.75 11.21
N ILE A 193 -33.05 -9.54 10.19
CA ILE A 193 -32.57 -8.22 9.79
C ILE A 193 -33.40 -7.74 8.62
N GLU A 194 -33.87 -6.49 8.74
CA GLU A 194 -34.58 -5.81 7.67
C GLU A 194 -33.97 -4.44 7.41
N VAL A 195 -33.61 -4.23 6.15
CA VAL A 195 -33.08 -2.97 5.64
C VAL A 195 -33.99 -2.51 4.53
N ARG A 196 -34.46 -1.28 4.64
CA ARG A 196 -35.26 -0.64 3.58
C ARG A 196 -34.52 0.57 3.04
N LEU A 197 -34.41 0.63 1.73
CA LEU A 197 -33.74 1.70 1.01
C LEU A 197 -34.74 2.43 0.12
N ALA A 198 -34.77 3.75 0.21
CA ALA A 198 -35.63 4.62 -0.56
C ALA A 198 -34.91 5.90 -0.99
N ASP A 199 -35.48 6.61 -1.97
CA ASP A 199 -35.06 7.93 -2.44
C ASP A 199 -33.54 8.05 -2.63
N ILE A 200 -32.98 7.13 -3.42
CA ILE A 200 -31.55 7.11 -3.71
C ILE A 200 -31.24 8.12 -4.82
N ALA A 201 -30.24 8.95 -4.58
CA ALA A 201 -29.71 9.90 -5.53
C ALA A 201 -28.21 10.07 -5.32
N VAL A 202 -27.51 10.49 -6.37
CA VAL A 202 -26.13 10.92 -6.32
C VAL A 202 -26.08 12.42 -6.63
N VAL A 203 -25.51 13.21 -5.73
CA VAL A 203 -25.32 14.65 -5.95
C VAL A 203 -23.88 14.88 -6.40
N GLU A 204 -23.68 15.30 -7.65
CA GLU A 204 -22.39 15.83 -8.12
C GLU A 204 -22.21 17.24 -7.56
N LEU A 205 -21.16 17.45 -6.77
CA LEU A 205 -20.85 18.75 -6.19
C LEU A 205 -19.95 19.56 -7.15
N PRO A 206 -20.05 20.90 -7.15
CA PRO A 206 -19.22 21.73 -8.01
C PRO A 206 -17.73 21.54 -7.66
N PRO A 207 -16.83 21.46 -8.65
CA PRO A 207 -15.41 21.36 -8.39
C PRO A 207 -14.92 22.52 -7.53
N ALA A 208 -14.09 22.20 -6.56
CA ALA A 208 -13.48 23.18 -5.70
C ALA A 208 -12.45 24.00 -6.50
N ARG A 209 -12.27 25.27 -6.13
CA ARG A 209 -11.33 26.15 -6.80
C ARG A 209 -9.90 25.65 -6.61
N GLN A 210 -9.12 25.78 -7.68
CA GLN A 210 -7.71 25.46 -7.69
C GLN A 210 -6.87 26.58 -7.07
N GLY A 211 -5.79 26.21 -6.39
CA GLY A 211 -4.88 27.12 -5.71
C GLY A 211 -4.40 26.56 -4.38
N ILE A 212 -3.50 27.28 -3.72
CA ILE A 212 -3.00 26.89 -2.40
C ILE A 212 -4.09 27.12 -1.35
N ARG A 213 -4.44 26.05 -0.62
CA ARG A 213 -5.36 26.10 0.52
C ARG A 213 -4.55 25.99 1.80
N GLY A 214 -4.71 26.94 2.72
CA GLY A 214 -4.00 26.93 4.00
C GLY A 214 -2.52 27.32 3.88
N ASP A 215 -1.70 26.80 4.78
CA ASP A 215 -0.25 27.03 4.82
C ASP A 215 0.46 26.28 3.67
N PRO A 216 1.17 26.97 2.76
CA PRO A 216 1.93 26.31 1.69
C PRO A 216 2.91 25.23 2.18
N MET A 217 3.45 25.34 3.40
CA MET A 217 4.36 24.33 3.96
C MET A 217 3.71 22.93 4.04
N SER A 218 2.39 22.85 4.27
CA SER A 218 1.67 21.58 4.35
C SER A 218 1.59 20.86 3.00
N LEU A 219 1.98 21.50 1.89
CA LEU A 219 2.09 20.83 0.59
C LEU A 219 3.32 19.89 0.53
N VAL A 220 4.32 20.12 1.38
CA VAL A 220 5.60 19.38 1.37
C VAL A 220 6.03 18.84 2.73
N THR A 221 5.19 18.98 3.76
CA THR A 221 5.41 18.39 5.10
C THR A 221 4.20 17.57 5.51
N PHE A 222 4.45 16.44 6.17
CA PHE A 222 3.42 15.48 6.55
C PHE A 222 3.44 15.26 8.06
N PRO A 223 2.28 15.01 8.68
CA PRO A 223 2.20 14.66 10.10
C PRO A 223 2.92 13.34 10.42
N GLY A 224 3.20 13.14 11.70
CA GLY A 224 3.90 11.95 12.20
C GLY A 224 5.37 11.88 11.80
N GLY A 225 5.96 10.68 11.93
CA GLY A 225 7.39 10.48 11.75
C GLY A 225 7.79 9.01 11.77
N PRO A 226 9.10 8.71 11.76
CA PRO A 226 9.63 7.34 11.66
C PRO A 226 9.47 6.51 12.93
N GLY A 227 9.09 7.11 14.07
CA GLY A 227 9.09 6.40 15.35
C GLY A 227 10.51 5.98 15.73
N ALA A 228 10.72 4.72 16.09
CA ALA A 228 12.03 4.16 16.40
C ALA A 228 12.80 3.64 15.16
N LEU A 229 12.19 3.70 13.97
CA LEU A 229 12.85 3.23 12.75
C LEU A 229 14.09 4.10 12.45
N PRO A 230 15.21 3.49 12.00
CA PRO A 230 16.46 4.20 11.75
C PRO A 230 16.39 4.95 10.41
N MET A 231 15.55 5.98 10.35
CA MET A 231 15.35 6.85 9.20
C MET A 231 15.45 8.30 9.66
N SER A 232 16.28 9.08 9.00
CA SER A 232 16.42 10.51 9.31
C SER A 232 16.87 11.32 8.10
N VAL A 233 16.69 12.63 8.20
CA VAL A 233 17.45 13.61 7.44
C VAL A 233 18.82 13.77 8.10
N GLU A 234 19.87 13.26 7.46
CA GLU A 234 21.19 13.11 8.08
C GLU A 234 22.07 14.35 7.89
N ARG A 235 22.09 14.88 6.66
CA ARG A 235 22.97 16.01 6.31
C ARG A 235 22.38 16.83 5.19
N HIS A 236 22.56 18.15 5.26
CA HIS A 236 22.37 19.03 4.12
C HIS A 236 23.55 19.98 3.96
N GLY A 237 23.80 20.41 2.73
CA GLY A 237 24.82 21.40 2.40
C GLY A 237 24.51 22.13 1.11
N SER A 238 25.07 23.32 0.95
CA SER A 238 25.01 24.09 -0.30
C SER A 238 26.40 24.54 -0.73
N ASN A 239 26.64 24.55 -2.03
CA ASN A 239 27.83 25.14 -2.62
C ASN A 239 27.52 26.58 -3.02
N ALA A 240 28.11 27.55 -2.32
CA ALA A 240 27.85 28.98 -2.56
C ALA A 240 28.20 29.45 -3.98
N ALA A 241 29.16 28.82 -4.67
CA ALA A 241 29.59 29.22 -6.01
C ALA A 241 28.66 28.70 -7.11
N SER A 242 28.13 27.49 -6.97
CA SER A 242 27.22 26.89 -7.97
C SER A 242 25.74 27.05 -7.61
N GLY A 243 25.41 27.22 -6.33
CA GLY A 243 24.05 27.15 -5.81
C GLY A 243 23.54 25.72 -5.64
N VAL A 244 24.36 24.70 -5.88
CA VAL A 244 23.97 23.28 -5.78
C VAL A 244 23.74 22.91 -4.32
N HIS A 245 22.61 22.25 -4.03
CA HIS A 245 22.31 21.68 -2.72
C HIS A 245 22.48 20.16 -2.75
N THR A 246 22.98 19.60 -1.65
CA THR A 246 23.01 18.15 -1.42
C THR A 246 22.29 17.86 -0.12
N VAL A 247 21.37 16.90 -0.15
CA VAL A 247 20.59 16.46 1.00
C VAL A 247 20.72 14.94 1.11
N ASP A 248 21.28 14.48 2.20
CA ASP A 248 21.41 13.07 2.55
C ASP A 248 20.29 12.72 3.53
N VAL A 249 19.40 11.83 3.11
CA VAL A 249 18.49 11.10 3.98
C VAL A 249 18.93 9.64 3.98
N THR A 250 18.54 8.85 4.98
CA THR A 250 19.14 7.52 5.22
C THR A 250 19.36 6.65 3.98
N GLY A 251 18.32 6.41 3.18
CA GLY A 251 18.43 5.61 1.96
C GLY A 251 18.91 6.34 0.70
N VAL A 252 18.83 7.68 0.67
CA VAL A 252 18.88 8.46 -0.58
C VAL A 252 19.71 9.74 -0.42
N ARG A 253 20.58 10.01 -1.41
CA ARG A 253 21.17 11.33 -1.60
C ARG A 253 20.44 12.07 -2.72
N TRP A 254 19.89 13.22 -2.37
CA TRP A 254 19.33 14.17 -3.31
C TRP A 254 20.35 15.25 -3.66
N VAL A 255 20.44 15.59 -4.95
CA VAL A 255 21.22 16.72 -5.45
C VAL A 255 20.28 17.65 -6.19
N VAL A 256 20.24 18.92 -5.78
CA VAL A 256 19.48 19.98 -6.45
C VAL A 256 20.46 20.89 -7.15
N ASP A 257 20.36 21.01 -8.47
CA ASP A 257 21.14 21.96 -9.27
C ASP A 257 20.21 23.05 -9.84
N PRO A 258 20.16 24.23 -9.20
CA PRO A 258 19.32 25.32 -9.66
C PRO A 258 19.63 25.84 -11.07
N ARG A 259 20.88 25.73 -11.53
CA ARG A 259 21.26 26.24 -12.86
C ARG A 259 20.87 25.28 -13.96
N ALA A 260 20.99 23.98 -13.69
CA ALA A 260 20.54 22.94 -14.61
C ALA A 260 19.02 22.73 -14.55
N GLY A 261 18.34 23.19 -13.49
CA GLY A 261 16.93 22.91 -13.26
C GLY A 261 16.70 21.44 -12.92
N THR A 262 17.63 20.80 -12.19
CA THR A 262 17.59 19.36 -11.96
C THR A 262 17.52 18.96 -10.49
N LEU A 263 16.82 17.84 -10.24
CA LEU A 263 16.73 17.13 -8.97
C LEU A 263 17.17 15.68 -9.23
N THR A 264 18.29 15.24 -8.66
CA THR A 264 18.85 13.89 -8.92
C THR A 264 18.82 13.04 -7.65
N ALA A 265 18.29 11.82 -7.77
CA ALA A 265 18.28 10.83 -6.69
C ALA A 265 19.41 9.81 -6.87
N HIS A 266 20.16 9.57 -5.79
CA HIS A 266 21.18 8.52 -5.70
C HIS A 266 20.82 7.57 -4.55
N GLN A 267 20.68 6.29 -4.85
CA GLN A 267 20.55 5.23 -3.86
C GLN A 267 21.84 5.14 -3.04
N ARG A 268 21.73 4.94 -1.72
CA ARG A 268 22.87 4.83 -0.79
C ARG A 268 23.01 3.45 -0.15
N ILE A 269 21.93 2.68 -0.05
CA ILE A 269 21.88 1.40 0.66
C ILE A 269 21.77 0.24 -0.33
N GLY A 270 22.45 -0.87 -0.06
CA GLY A 270 22.47 -2.05 -0.92
C GLY A 270 23.43 -1.85 -2.10
N VAL A 271 22.92 -1.31 -3.20
CA VAL A 271 23.68 -1.04 -4.43
C VAL A 271 23.73 0.48 -4.67
N PRO A 272 24.72 1.21 -4.13
CA PRO A 272 24.76 2.68 -4.24
C PRO A 272 24.94 3.12 -5.70
N ARG A 273 24.05 3.95 -6.26
CA ARG A 273 24.10 4.36 -7.68
C ARG A 273 23.15 5.51 -7.99
N PRO A 274 23.34 6.25 -9.10
CA PRO A 274 22.29 7.13 -9.62
C PRO A 274 21.06 6.31 -10.03
N LEU A 275 19.87 6.84 -9.74
CA LEU A 275 18.60 6.21 -10.13
C LEU A 275 17.88 7.01 -11.21
N VAL A 276 17.71 8.30 -10.99
CA VAL A 276 16.89 9.16 -11.83
C VAL A 276 17.33 10.61 -11.72
N THR A 277 17.23 11.35 -12.83
CA THR A 277 17.33 12.81 -12.85
C THR A 277 15.99 13.38 -13.27
N PHE A 278 15.41 14.25 -12.45
CA PHE A 278 14.24 15.03 -12.79
C PHE A 278 14.65 16.41 -13.27
N THR A 279 14.21 16.81 -14.46
CA THR A 279 14.38 18.18 -14.97
C THR A 279 13.09 18.95 -14.76
N THR A 280 13.17 20.22 -14.38
CA THR A 280 12.01 21.10 -14.18
C THR A 280 12.30 22.53 -14.62
N ASP A 281 11.25 23.23 -15.04
CA ASP A 281 11.25 24.67 -15.31
C ASP A 281 10.85 25.52 -14.08
N ALA A 282 10.53 24.89 -12.95
CA ALA A 282 10.31 25.60 -11.69
C ALA A 282 11.58 26.38 -11.29
N ASP A 283 11.41 27.60 -10.77
CA ASP A 283 12.55 28.42 -10.33
C ASP A 283 13.15 27.87 -9.03
N LEU A 284 14.24 27.11 -9.17
CA LEU A 284 15.03 26.55 -8.08
C LEU A 284 16.09 27.55 -7.54
N GLY A 285 16.11 28.79 -8.01
CA GLY A 285 17.09 29.80 -7.62
C GLY A 285 16.90 30.29 -6.19
N GLY A 286 18.00 30.50 -5.45
CA GLY A 286 17.95 31.15 -4.14
C GLY A 286 17.18 30.38 -3.06
N LEU A 287 17.13 29.05 -3.15
CA LEU A 287 16.49 28.20 -2.14
C LEU A 287 17.12 28.42 -0.76
N THR A 288 16.26 28.58 0.24
CA THR A 288 16.67 28.72 1.66
C THR A 288 16.02 27.65 2.51
N VAL A 289 16.66 27.29 3.62
CA VAL A 289 16.07 26.35 4.59
C VAL A 289 14.87 27.03 5.25
N ARG A 290 13.67 26.47 5.04
CA ARG A 290 12.42 26.90 5.66
C ARG A 290 12.09 26.09 6.91
N ARG A 291 12.49 24.82 6.94
CA ARG A 291 12.36 23.90 8.08
C ARG A 291 13.48 22.86 8.00
N SER A 292 13.99 22.41 9.13
CA SER A 292 14.95 21.31 9.21
C SER A 292 14.81 20.60 10.55
N ASP A 293 14.46 19.33 10.51
CA ASP A 293 14.48 18.40 11.63
C ASP A 293 14.77 16.99 11.11
N ASP A 294 14.86 16.00 12.01
CA ASP A 294 15.23 14.63 11.64
C ASP A 294 14.20 13.96 10.72
N THR A 295 12.96 14.45 10.66
CA THR A 295 11.88 13.89 9.85
C THR A 295 11.77 14.54 8.47
N VAL A 296 12.14 15.83 8.35
CA VAL A 296 12.02 16.59 7.10
C VAL A 296 12.98 17.78 7.04
N LEU A 297 13.55 18.00 5.86
CA LEU A 297 14.16 19.27 5.45
C LEU A 297 13.29 19.92 4.39
N VAL A 298 12.96 21.20 4.57
CA VAL A 298 12.29 21.99 3.56
C VAL A 298 13.22 23.08 3.04
N LEU A 299 13.51 23.04 1.75
CA LEU A 299 14.15 24.12 1.00
C LEU A 299 13.08 24.87 0.20
N GLY A 300 13.13 26.20 0.15
CA GLY A 300 12.12 26.94 -0.59
C GLY A 300 12.44 28.40 -0.85
N ASN A 301 11.77 28.95 -1.85
CA ASN A 301 11.74 30.37 -2.23
C ASN A 301 10.27 30.78 -2.47
N ASP A 302 10.01 31.89 -3.15
CA ASP A 302 8.65 32.37 -3.42
C ASP A 302 7.98 31.61 -4.60
N ALA A 303 8.75 30.83 -5.36
CA ALA A 303 8.29 30.11 -6.54
C ALA A 303 8.02 28.61 -6.27
N VAL A 304 8.74 27.98 -5.35
CA VAL A 304 8.68 26.53 -5.10
C VAL A 304 9.08 26.15 -3.67
N LEU A 305 8.48 25.07 -3.16
CA LEU A 305 8.92 24.35 -1.97
C LEU A 305 9.39 22.93 -2.33
N LEU A 306 10.47 22.49 -1.68
CA LEU A 306 11.05 21.15 -1.76
C LEU A 306 11.12 20.55 -0.36
N GLY A 307 10.31 19.53 -0.07
CA GLY A 307 10.32 18.81 1.21
C GLY A 307 10.95 17.43 1.08
N PHE A 308 12.17 17.29 1.61
CA PHE A 308 12.92 16.04 1.68
C PHE A 308 12.56 15.29 2.95
N GLN A 309 11.82 14.20 2.84
CA GLN A 309 11.40 13.38 3.97
C GLN A 309 12.49 12.36 4.33
N CYS A 310 12.54 11.96 5.60
CA CYS A 310 13.47 10.96 6.14
C CYS A 310 13.43 9.58 5.45
N ASP A 311 12.35 9.29 4.72
CA ASP A 311 12.10 8.01 4.02
C ASP A 311 12.49 8.04 2.53
N GLY A 312 13.26 9.03 2.08
CA GLY A 312 13.71 9.10 0.68
C GLY A 312 12.75 9.83 -0.26
N MET A 313 11.52 10.16 0.17
CA MET A 313 10.60 10.96 -0.65
C MET A 313 10.99 12.44 -0.69
N LEU A 314 10.94 13.02 -1.89
CA LEU A 314 10.96 14.45 -2.16
C LEU A 314 9.58 14.89 -2.65
N ALA A 315 8.92 15.74 -1.87
CA ALA A 315 7.70 16.44 -2.28
C ALA A 315 8.07 17.81 -2.87
N VAL A 316 7.54 18.13 -4.05
CA VAL A 316 7.76 19.40 -4.75
C VAL A 316 6.43 20.10 -4.96
N ALA A 317 6.34 21.36 -4.57
CA ALA A 317 5.12 22.17 -4.70
C ALA A 317 5.44 23.52 -5.36
N PRO A 318 5.00 23.74 -6.61
CA PRO A 318 5.02 25.07 -7.23
C PRO A 318 4.11 26.04 -6.47
N LEU A 319 4.55 27.29 -6.33
CA LEU A 319 3.82 28.34 -5.60
C LEU A 319 3.37 29.51 -6.48
N ALA A 320 4.17 29.88 -7.49
CA ALA A 320 3.95 31.08 -8.29
C ALA A 320 3.30 30.80 -9.67
N GLY A 321 3.52 29.63 -10.25
CA GLY A 321 3.06 29.30 -11.60
C GLY A 321 3.08 27.79 -11.86
N ALA A 322 2.52 27.40 -12.99
CA ALA A 322 2.58 26.02 -13.45
C ALA A 322 4.03 25.62 -13.76
N ALA A 323 4.41 24.41 -13.36
CA ALA A 323 5.71 23.82 -13.67
C ALA A 323 5.54 22.54 -14.49
N SER A 324 6.59 22.19 -15.23
CA SER A 324 6.79 20.92 -15.88
C SER A 324 7.90 20.12 -15.21
N PHE A 325 7.80 18.80 -15.29
CA PHE A 325 8.78 17.86 -14.76
C PHE A 325 9.06 16.78 -15.79
N GLU A 326 10.30 16.33 -15.91
CA GLU A 326 10.70 15.21 -16.77
C GLU A 326 11.62 14.29 -15.98
N ALA A 327 11.23 13.04 -15.79
CA ALA A 327 12.06 11.98 -15.24
C ALA A 327 12.89 11.34 -16.35
N LYS A 328 14.20 11.25 -16.16
CA LYS A 328 15.12 10.45 -16.97
C LYS A 328 15.75 9.35 -16.13
N SER A 329 15.47 8.10 -16.45
CA SER A 329 16.03 6.95 -15.72
C SER A 329 17.52 6.75 -16.01
N ALA A 330 18.28 6.36 -14.99
CA ALA A 330 19.69 5.98 -15.09
C ALA A 330 19.89 4.48 -15.36
N PHE A 331 18.83 3.67 -15.41
CA PHE A 331 18.88 2.22 -15.57
C PHE A 331 17.69 1.68 -16.39
N ALA A 332 17.81 0.44 -16.89
CA ALA A 332 16.84 -0.19 -17.79
C ALA A 332 15.45 -0.45 -17.14
N ALA A 333 15.40 -0.67 -15.83
CA ALA A 333 14.16 -0.87 -15.07
C ALA A 333 13.21 -1.93 -15.67
N PRO A 334 13.55 -3.24 -15.62
CA PRO A 334 12.68 -4.30 -16.12
C PRO A 334 11.30 -4.31 -15.45
N PHE A 335 11.21 -3.85 -14.20
CA PHE A 335 9.94 -3.61 -13.52
C PHE A 335 9.56 -2.13 -13.66
N ALA A 336 9.24 -1.71 -14.89
CA ALA A 336 8.70 -0.39 -15.15
C ALA A 336 7.20 -0.45 -15.42
N ARG A 337 6.47 0.53 -14.88
CA ARG A 337 5.02 0.66 -15.04
C ARG A 337 4.61 2.12 -15.13
N LEU A 338 3.65 2.42 -16.00
CA LEU A 338 3.12 3.77 -16.22
C LEU A 338 1.59 3.76 -16.22
N GLY A 339 0.97 4.75 -15.58
CA GLY A 339 -0.49 4.89 -15.55
C GLY A 339 -0.99 5.78 -14.42
N ASP A 340 -2.22 6.28 -14.52
CA ASP A 340 -2.84 7.18 -13.53
C ASP A 340 -1.91 8.34 -13.10
N GLY A 341 -1.14 8.88 -14.05
CA GLY A 341 -0.23 10.01 -13.81
C GLY A 341 1.03 9.69 -12.99
N ALA A 342 1.38 8.41 -12.84
CA ALA A 342 2.55 7.97 -12.10
C ALA A 342 3.41 6.98 -12.89
N VAL A 343 4.70 6.97 -12.58
CA VAL A 343 5.67 5.99 -13.06
C VAL A 343 6.31 5.29 -11.87
N PHE A 344 6.47 3.98 -11.98
CA PHE A 344 7.24 3.13 -11.09
C PHE A 344 8.35 2.45 -11.90
N ALA A 345 9.55 2.34 -11.32
CA ALA A 345 10.70 1.73 -11.96
C ALA A 345 11.62 1.02 -10.95
N SER A 346 11.91 -0.25 -11.18
CA SER A 346 12.83 -1.07 -10.38
C SER A 346 13.53 -2.14 -11.22
N ASP A 347 14.68 -2.60 -10.74
CA ASP A 347 15.41 -3.76 -11.26
C ASP A 347 15.64 -4.85 -10.19
N GLY A 348 14.93 -4.78 -9.07
CA GLY A 348 15.06 -5.71 -7.95
C GLY A 348 16.18 -5.38 -6.95
N TYR A 349 16.95 -4.32 -7.19
CA TYR A 349 18.01 -3.85 -6.30
C TYR A 349 17.76 -2.47 -5.69
N GLY A 350 16.59 -1.90 -5.96
CA GLY A 350 16.19 -0.55 -5.62
C GLY A 350 15.46 0.08 -6.80
N GLY A 351 15.11 1.35 -6.70
CA GLY A 351 14.34 1.99 -7.75
C GLY A 351 13.78 3.34 -7.34
N PHE A 352 12.87 3.83 -8.16
CA PHE A 352 12.21 5.10 -7.92
C PHE A 352 10.75 5.08 -8.38
N THR A 353 10.01 6.07 -7.90
CA THR A 353 8.71 6.43 -8.45
C THR A 353 8.63 7.94 -8.64
N ALA A 354 7.70 8.34 -9.50
CA ALA A 354 7.31 9.72 -9.62
C ALA A 354 5.81 9.80 -9.91
N ALA A 355 5.10 10.66 -9.18
CA ALA A 355 3.66 10.81 -9.32
C ALA A 355 3.25 12.27 -9.15
N MET A 356 2.41 12.76 -10.07
CA MET A 356 1.69 14.02 -9.87
C MET A 356 0.46 13.75 -9.00
N TYR A 357 0.29 14.55 -7.97
CA TYR A 357 -0.90 14.56 -7.15
C TYR A 357 -1.64 15.90 -7.35
N PRO A 358 -2.69 15.93 -8.19
CA PRO A 358 -3.51 17.13 -8.32
C PRO A 358 -4.27 17.40 -7.03
N GLN A 359 -4.57 18.66 -6.76
CA GLN A 359 -5.42 19.02 -5.62
C GLN A 359 -6.77 18.31 -5.72
N ARG A 360 -7.24 17.77 -4.59
CA ARG A 360 -8.52 17.06 -4.50
C ARG A 360 -9.71 17.94 -4.83
N ASP A 361 -10.74 17.31 -5.40
CA ASP A 361 -12.04 17.88 -5.70
C ASP A 361 -12.05 18.95 -6.80
N THR A 362 -10.94 19.13 -7.52
CA THR A 362 -10.81 20.17 -8.56
C THR A 362 -11.24 19.70 -9.95
N GLY A 363 -11.53 18.40 -10.12
CA GLY A 363 -11.76 17.76 -11.41
C GLY A 363 -10.49 17.53 -12.23
N LYS A 364 -9.33 17.98 -11.72
CA LYS A 364 -8.04 17.81 -12.40
C LYS A 364 -7.53 16.38 -12.29
N ILE A 365 -7.00 15.85 -13.37
CA ILE A 365 -6.41 14.50 -13.41
C ILE A 365 -4.89 14.58 -13.56
N ALA A 366 -4.19 13.60 -12.99
CA ALA A 366 -2.76 13.46 -13.16
C ALA A 366 -2.47 12.85 -14.55
N ARG A 367 -1.54 13.44 -15.30
CA ARG A 367 -1.11 12.91 -16.60
C ARG A 367 0.40 12.80 -16.66
N ALA A 368 0.88 11.64 -17.09
CA ALA A 368 2.27 11.34 -17.33
C ALA A 368 2.41 10.92 -18.80
N GLU A 369 3.35 11.52 -19.53
CA GLU A 369 3.53 11.32 -20.96
C GLU A 369 4.97 10.88 -21.27
N PRO A 370 5.16 9.83 -22.08
CA PRO A 370 6.45 9.52 -22.68
C PRO A 370 7.14 10.73 -23.33
N VAL A 371 8.44 10.92 -23.07
CA VAL A 371 9.23 11.97 -23.75
C VAL A 371 10.20 11.36 -24.75
N GLY A 372 9.78 11.38 -26.02
CA GLY A 372 10.50 10.76 -27.13
C GLY A 372 9.76 9.51 -27.63
N PRO A 373 10.48 8.44 -28.04
CA PRO A 373 9.84 7.16 -28.34
C PRO A 373 9.03 6.67 -27.14
N THR A 374 7.85 6.12 -27.40
CA THR A 374 7.01 5.52 -26.37
C THR A 374 7.76 4.35 -25.71
N PRO A 375 8.05 4.42 -24.39
CA PRO A 375 8.63 3.31 -23.66
C PRO A 375 7.75 2.07 -23.75
N ASP A 376 8.37 0.91 -23.88
CA ASP A 376 7.75 -0.41 -23.73
C ASP A 376 7.47 -0.69 -22.25
N PHE A 377 6.53 0.07 -21.69
CA PHE A 377 6.05 -0.09 -20.32
C PHE A 377 4.69 -0.75 -20.33
N ALA A 378 4.54 -1.79 -19.52
CA ALA A 378 3.23 -2.29 -19.15
C ALA A 378 2.45 -1.18 -18.43
N GLY A 379 1.13 -1.13 -18.71
CA GLY A 379 0.24 -0.27 -17.95
C GLY A 379 0.26 -0.66 -16.47
N LEU A 380 -0.05 0.27 -15.57
CA LEU A 380 -0.28 -0.03 -14.15
C LEU A 380 -1.62 -0.79 -13.94
N HIS A 381 -1.76 -1.94 -14.59
CA HIS A 381 -2.90 -2.82 -14.45
C HIS A 381 -2.61 -3.87 -13.36
N TRP A 382 -3.54 -4.04 -12.42
CA TRP A 382 -3.33 -4.92 -11.25
C TRP A 382 -3.26 -6.40 -11.60
N LYS A 383 -3.76 -6.81 -12.77
CA LYS A 383 -3.57 -8.18 -13.31
C LYS A 383 -2.34 -8.31 -14.23
N ASP A 384 -1.75 -7.21 -14.73
CA ASP A 384 -0.58 -7.27 -15.62
C ASP A 384 0.70 -7.06 -14.83
N THR A 385 1.09 -8.13 -14.14
CA THR A 385 2.23 -8.12 -13.23
C THR A 385 3.40 -8.98 -13.74
N ASP A 386 3.18 -9.72 -14.83
CA ASP A 386 4.15 -10.58 -15.51
C ASP A 386 5.01 -9.83 -16.53
N THR A 387 4.46 -8.79 -17.17
CA THR A 387 5.15 -8.11 -18.27
C THR A 387 6.37 -7.33 -17.76
N LEU A 388 7.54 -7.65 -18.29
CA LEU A 388 8.78 -6.93 -18.02
C LEU A 388 9.08 -5.95 -19.15
N SER A 389 9.56 -4.76 -18.78
CA SER A 389 10.06 -3.77 -19.73
C SER A 389 11.41 -4.19 -20.29
N ARG A 390 11.65 -3.83 -21.55
CA ARG A 390 12.93 -4.01 -22.26
C ARG A 390 13.63 -2.69 -22.54
N GLU A 391 13.14 -1.58 -21.99
CA GLU A 391 13.71 -0.27 -22.22
C GLU A 391 15.13 -0.17 -21.65
N PRO A 392 16.12 0.33 -22.41
CA PRO A 392 17.45 0.57 -21.87
C PRO A 392 17.44 1.79 -20.95
N ALA A 393 18.53 1.98 -20.21
CA ALA A 393 18.73 3.20 -19.43
C ALA A 393 18.56 4.48 -20.29
N GLY A 394 17.95 5.51 -19.72
CA GLY A 394 17.79 6.82 -20.36
C GLY A 394 16.40 7.09 -20.95
N TRP A 395 15.44 6.16 -20.81
CA TRP A 395 14.03 6.43 -21.09
C TRP A 395 13.49 7.59 -20.25
N ARG A 396 12.40 8.22 -20.73
CA ARG A 396 11.86 9.46 -20.13
C ARG A 396 10.35 9.54 -20.07
N VAL A 397 9.85 10.12 -18.99
CA VAL A 397 8.43 10.42 -18.75
C VAL A 397 8.30 11.84 -18.21
N GLY A 398 7.32 12.59 -18.70
CA GLY A 398 7.09 13.98 -18.36
C GLY A 398 5.69 14.25 -17.79
N TRP A 399 5.60 15.31 -17.00
CA TRP A 399 4.38 15.88 -16.44
C TRP A 399 4.35 17.37 -16.78
N SER A 400 3.19 17.85 -17.23
CA SER A 400 2.99 19.27 -17.53
C SER A 400 1.81 19.83 -16.74
N GLY A 401 1.83 21.14 -16.50
CA GLY A 401 0.74 21.81 -15.83
C GLY A 401 0.60 21.45 -14.35
N VAL A 402 1.71 21.23 -13.62
CA VAL A 402 1.68 21.11 -12.16
C VAL A 402 1.50 22.51 -11.58
N GLU A 403 0.29 22.85 -11.14
CA GLU A 403 -0.08 24.22 -10.77
C GLU A 403 0.00 24.46 -9.26
N PRO A 404 -0.03 25.72 -8.79
CA PRO A 404 -0.07 26.01 -7.36
C PRO A 404 -1.23 25.29 -6.64
N GLY A 405 -0.89 24.49 -5.63
CA GLY A 405 -1.81 23.61 -4.90
C GLY A 405 -1.73 22.13 -5.32
N ASP A 406 -1.19 21.83 -6.50
CA ASP A 406 -0.79 20.47 -6.88
C ASP A 406 0.58 20.13 -6.29
N ARG A 407 0.95 18.85 -6.34
CA ARG A 407 2.22 18.34 -5.83
C ARG A 407 2.84 17.37 -6.81
N MET A 408 4.17 17.40 -6.91
CA MET A 408 4.95 16.34 -7.54
C MET A 408 5.67 15.56 -6.45
N PHE A 409 5.53 14.24 -6.47
CA PHE A 409 6.16 13.34 -5.52
C PHE A 409 7.19 12.49 -6.23
N LEU A 410 8.43 12.53 -5.73
CA LEU A 410 9.58 11.84 -6.29
C LEU A 410 10.16 10.98 -5.16
N SER A 411 10.17 9.66 -5.31
CA SER A 411 10.71 8.77 -4.26
C SER A 411 11.78 7.87 -4.82
N ALA A 412 12.80 7.59 -4.02
CA ALA A 412 13.84 6.63 -4.32
C ALA A 412 14.01 5.67 -3.14
N PHE A 413 14.32 4.41 -3.44
CA PHE A 413 14.34 3.35 -2.45
C PHE A 413 15.45 2.31 -2.74
N PRO A 414 15.93 1.57 -1.72
CA PRO A 414 15.35 1.42 -0.38
C PRO A 414 15.59 2.61 0.57
N PRO A 415 14.62 2.92 1.46
CA PRO A 415 14.67 4.09 2.35
C PRO A 415 15.48 3.88 3.64
N ARG A 416 15.64 2.62 4.09
CA ARG A 416 16.41 2.22 5.29
C ARG A 416 17.13 0.90 5.06
N ALA A 417 17.95 0.44 5.99
CA ALA A 417 18.51 -0.91 5.96
C ALA A 417 17.44 -1.98 6.27
N PHE A 418 17.62 -3.19 5.75
CA PHE A 418 16.72 -4.31 6.04
C PHE A 418 16.96 -4.82 7.48
N PRO A 419 15.90 -5.02 8.29
CA PRO A 419 16.03 -5.45 9.67
C PRO A 419 16.18 -6.97 9.74
N TRP A 420 17.39 -7.47 9.46
CA TRP A 420 17.62 -8.91 9.37
C TRP A 420 17.28 -9.68 10.63
N ALA A 421 17.66 -9.17 11.81
CA ALA A 421 17.32 -9.80 13.08
C ALA A 421 15.80 -9.94 13.24
N ASP A 422 15.09 -8.81 13.15
CA ASP A 422 13.63 -8.76 13.29
C ASP A 422 12.90 -9.64 12.26
N SER A 423 13.50 -9.90 11.10
CA SER A 423 12.87 -10.74 10.08
C SER A 423 12.64 -12.18 10.54
N PHE A 424 13.29 -12.64 11.60
CA PHE A 424 13.06 -13.97 12.16
C PHE A 424 12.14 -13.99 13.39
N ASP A 425 11.84 -12.82 13.98
CA ASP A 425 11.14 -12.68 15.28
C ASP A 425 9.82 -11.90 15.12
N GLN A 426 9.11 -12.15 14.01
CA GLN A 426 7.86 -11.47 13.66
C GLN A 426 6.80 -12.44 13.10
N LYS A 427 6.89 -13.73 13.45
CA LYS A 427 5.90 -14.73 13.05
C LYS A 427 4.62 -14.50 13.84
N TRP A 428 3.48 -14.63 13.18
CA TRP A 428 2.21 -14.28 13.78
C TRP A 428 1.18 -15.41 13.67
N LEU A 429 0.36 -15.52 14.70
CA LEU A 429 -0.76 -16.43 14.81
C LEU A 429 -2.06 -15.62 14.80
N LEU A 430 -2.99 -15.99 13.93
CA LEU A 430 -4.34 -15.47 13.95
C LEU A 430 -5.13 -16.15 15.08
N THR A 431 -5.72 -15.35 15.97
CA THR A 431 -6.52 -15.84 17.09
C THR A 431 -7.98 -15.44 16.92
N TRP A 432 -8.86 -16.29 17.45
CA TRP A 432 -10.31 -16.13 17.36
C TRP A 432 -10.93 -15.97 18.74
N LYS A 433 -11.95 -15.13 18.87
CA LYS A 433 -12.66 -14.87 20.13
C LYS A 433 -13.33 -16.10 20.72
N SER A 434 -13.56 -17.14 19.92
CA SER A 434 -14.16 -18.41 20.38
C SER A 434 -13.14 -19.34 21.05
N TRP A 435 -11.84 -19.05 20.95
CA TRP A 435 -10.78 -19.92 21.46
C TRP A 435 -10.52 -19.70 22.94
N ASP A 436 -9.99 -20.74 23.61
CA ASP A 436 -9.41 -20.60 24.94
C ASP A 436 -7.96 -20.09 24.80
N PRO A 437 -7.67 -18.83 25.16
CA PRO A 437 -6.37 -18.22 24.91
C PRO A 437 -5.25 -18.89 25.69
N ALA A 438 -5.52 -19.36 26.91
CA ALA A 438 -4.50 -19.95 27.77
C ALA A 438 -3.92 -21.23 27.13
N ARG A 439 -4.78 -22.04 26.52
CA ARG A 439 -4.37 -23.27 25.85
C ARG A 439 -3.68 -22.98 24.51
N VAL A 440 -4.31 -22.19 23.65
CA VAL A 440 -3.82 -21.99 22.28
C VAL A 440 -2.49 -21.25 22.24
N LEU A 441 -2.32 -20.22 23.08
CA LEU A 441 -1.10 -19.42 23.11
C LEU A 441 0.05 -20.15 23.80
N GLU A 442 -0.23 -21.01 24.79
CA GLU A 442 0.79 -21.91 25.35
C GLU A 442 1.29 -22.91 24.31
N GLU A 443 0.39 -23.50 23.50
CA GLU A 443 0.75 -24.41 22.41
C GLU A 443 1.56 -23.73 21.29
N ALA A 444 1.30 -22.44 21.03
CA ALA A 444 1.99 -21.65 20.01
C ALA A 444 3.33 -21.05 20.49
N ALA A 445 3.62 -21.11 21.80
CA ALA A 445 4.81 -20.53 22.39
C ALA A 445 6.09 -21.13 21.79
N GLY A 446 7.02 -20.26 21.39
CA GLY A 446 8.27 -20.67 20.73
C GLY A 446 8.15 -20.92 19.23
N VAL A 447 6.95 -20.75 18.64
CA VAL A 447 6.72 -20.81 17.19
C VAL A 447 6.24 -19.46 16.67
N ALA A 448 5.28 -18.83 17.35
CA ALA A 448 4.81 -17.49 17.01
C ALA A 448 5.34 -16.44 17.99
N ASP A 449 5.60 -15.24 17.46
CA ASP A 449 6.06 -14.07 18.20
C ASP A 449 4.93 -13.06 18.45
N VAL A 450 3.85 -13.15 17.67
CA VAL A 450 2.73 -12.20 17.68
C VAL A 450 1.38 -12.92 17.65
N ALA A 451 0.49 -12.59 18.58
CA ALA A 451 -0.91 -12.98 18.60
C ALA A 451 -1.76 -11.86 17.98
N LEU A 452 -2.32 -12.12 16.80
CA LEU A 452 -3.27 -11.24 16.13
C LEU A 452 -4.69 -11.55 16.63
N LEU A 453 -5.32 -10.62 17.32
CA LEU A 453 -6.72 -10.72 17.74
C LEU A 453 -7.62 -10.29 16.57
N TRP A 454 -8.03 -11.25 15.74
CA TRP A 454 -8.64 -10.99 14.42
C TRP A 454 -10.12 -10.60 14.47
N ASP A 455 -10.98 -11.37 15.16
CA ASP A 455 -12.44 -11.16 15.20
C ASP A 455 -12.96 -10.60 16.53
N PHE A 456 -12.10 -9.91 17.29
CA PHE A 456 -12.38 -9.38 18.63
C PHE A 456 -13.11 -8.02 18.63
N HIS A 457 -13.54 -7.56 17.46
CA HIS A 457 -14.38 -6.39 17.31
C HIS A 457 -15.85 -6.73 17.59
N TRP A 458 -16.66 -5.76 18.03
CA TRP A 458 -18.10 -5.92 18.26
C TRP A 458 -18.83 -6.42 17.00
N ARG A 459 -18.39 -5.93 15.83
CA ARG A 459 -18.96 -6.25 14.52
C ARG A 459 -18.34 -7.50 13.92
N GLU A 460 -19.09 -8.15 13.04
CA GLU A 460 -18.62 -9.31 12.27
C GLU A 460 -17.41 -8.95 11.39
N TRP A 461 -16.51 -9.91 11.12
CA TRP A 461 -15.31 -9.73 10.27
C TRP A 461 -14.26 -8.73 10.79
N GLY A 462 -14.35 -8.26 12.05
CA GLY A 462 -13.30 -7.41 12.64
C GLY A 462 -13.23 -5.98 12.09
N MET A 463 -14.07 -5.60 11.13
CA MET A 463 -13.92 -4.35 10.37
C MET A 463 -14.25 -3.10 11.20
N THR A 464 -13.40 -2.08 11.10
CA THR A 464 -13.50 -0.83 11.90
C THR A 464 -14.35 0.25 11.22
N PHE A 465 -15.61 -0.01 10.85
CA PHE A 465 -16.49 1.02 10.25
C PHE A 465 -17.06 2.04 11.25
N SER A 466 -16.29 2.34 12.28
CA SER A 466 -16.58 3.23 13.41
C SER A 466 -15.44 4.25 13.55
N ASP A 467 -15.63 5.30 14.35
CA ASP A 467 -14.54 6.25 14.69
C ASP A 467 -13.59 5.73 15.75
N ARG A 468 -13.88 4.55 16.31
CA ARG A 468 -13.16 3.92 17.42
C ARG A 468 -13.09 2.42 17.22
N PHE A 469 -12.09 1.79 17.81
CA PHE A 469 -12.11 0.35 18.03
C PHE A 469 -13.19 0.02 19.08
N ILE A 470 -14.17 -0.81 18.70
CA ILE A 470 -15.24 -1.22 19.60
C ILE A 470 -15.02 -2.70 19.93
N PRO A 471 -14.59 -3.05 21.15
CA PRO A 471 -14.32 -4.44 21.51
C PRO A 471 -15.61 -5.26 21.60
N PHE A 472 -15.55 -6.54 21.24
CA PHE A 472 -16.63 -7.51 21.43
C PHE A 472 -16.94 -7.72 22.92
N ASP A 473 -15.91 -8.04 23.70
CA ASP A 473 -15.95 -8.14 25.16
C ASP A 473 -14.61 -7.63 25.71
N PRO A 474 -14.58 -6.46 26.38
CA PRO A 474 -13.37 -5.90 26.93
C PRO A 474 -12.61 -6.85 27.86
N ALA A 475 -13.30 -7.55 28.78
CA ALA A 475 -12.64 -8.41 29.75
C ALA A 475 -12.09 -9.68 29.10
N TRP A 476 -12.69 -10.10 27.99
CA TRP A 476 -12.21 -11.23 27.21
C TRP A 476 -10.96 -10.91 26.39
N ILE A 477 -10.91 -9.70 25.83
CA ILE A 477 -9.70 -9.16 25.18
C ILE A 477 -8.56 -9.07 26.19
N ASP A 478 -8.81 -8.51 27.38
CA ASP A 478 -7.77 -8.37 28.41
C ASP A 478 -7.17 -9.75 28.78
N ARG A 479 -8.00 -10.80 28.85
CA ARG A 479 -7.50 -12.18 29.07
C ARG A 479 -6.65 -12.73 27.92
N HIS A 480 -6.95 -12.35 26.68
CA HIS A 480 -6.14 -12.76 25.53
C HIS A 480 -4.78 -12.07 25.54
N VAL A 481 -4.76 -10.78 25.88
CA VAL A 481 -3.53 -10.01 26.04
C VAL A 481 -2.68 -10.59 27.18
N GLU A 482 -3.27 -10.84 28.36
CA GLU A 482 -2.57 -11.47 29.49
C GLU A 482 -2.00 -12.85 29.15
N ALA A 483 -2.72 -13.65 28.36
CA ALA A 483 -2.25 -14.96 27.91
C ALA A 483 -1.12 -14.87 26.88
N ALA A 484 -1.16 -13.89 25.97
CA ALA A 484 -0.07 -13.61 25.03
C ALA A 484 1.20 -13.19 25.77
N ASP A 485 1.08 -12.28 26.75
CA ASP A 485 2.18 -11.87 27.62
C ASP A 485 2.80 -13.06 28.37
N ALA A 486 1.96 -13.95 28.91
CA ALA A 486 2.40 -15.15 29.60
C ALA A 486 3.15 -16.14 28.68
N ALA A 487 2.79 -16.19 27.40
CA ALA A 487 3.46 -16.97 26.36
C ALA A 487 4.72 -16.27 25.78
N GLY A 488 5.00 -15.02 26.18
CA GLY A 488 6.11 -14.22 25.66
C GLY A 488 5.86 -13.66 24.25
N MET A 489 4.60 -13.53 23.85
CA MET A 489 4.18 -13.05 22.53
C MET A 489 3.68 -11.61 22.61
N LYS A 490 3.86 -10.85 21.53
CA LYS A 490 3.20 -9.55 21.36
C LYS A 490 1.72 -9.76 21.06
N SER A 491 0.85 -8.88 21.52
CA SER A 491 -0.57 -8.88 21.15
C SER A 491 -0.92 -7.69 20.26
N ILE A 492 -1.62 -7.92 19.15
CA ILE A 492 -2.05 -6.82 18.26
C ILE A 492 -3.55 -6.89 17.95
N ALA A 493 -4.18 -5.73 17.84
CA ALA A 493 -5.58 -5.62 17.46
C ALA A 493 -5.75 -5.65 15.94
N TYR A 494 -6.76 -6.37 15.45
CA TYR A 494 -7.25 -6.17 14.09
C TYR A 494 -8.06 -4.87 14.01
N ALA A 495 -7.54 -3.87 13.31
CA ALA A 495 -8.22 -2.61 13.05
C ALA A 495 -7.73 -1.97 11.75
N SER A 496 -8.62 -1.87 10.77
CA SER A 496 -8.23 -1.47 9.40
C SER A 496 -8.44 0.02 9.13
N ALA A 497 -7.39 0.68 8.65
CA ALA A 497 -7.44 2.04 8.14
C ALA A 497 -8.32 2.17 6.88
N TRP A 498 -8.37 1.13 6.05
CA TRP A 498 -9.20 1.09 4.84
C TRP A 498 -10.70 1.04 5.18
N PHE A 499 -11.07 0.21 6.14
CA PHE A 499 -12.45 0.07 6.62
C PHE A 499 -12.83 1.16 7.63
N HIS A 500 -11.88 2.00 8.07
CA HIS A 500 -12.15 3.09 8.99
C HIS A 500 -13.18 4.09 8.43
N ARG A 501 -14.19 4.43 9.24
CA ARG A 501 -15.34 5.26 8.83
C ARG A 501 -14.93 6.55 8.12
N THR A 502 -13.97 7.27 8.67
CA THR A 502 -13.52 8.55 8.11
C THR A 502 -12.46 8.37 7.02
N ARG A 503 -11.70 7.27 7.07
CA ARG A 503 -10.37 7.12 6.42
C ARG A 503 -9.46 8.32 6.69
N ASP A 504 -9.69 9.04 7.79
CA ASP A 504 -8.89 10.17 8.21
C ASP A 504 -7.70 9.64 9.03
N PRO A 505 -6.46 9.98 8.65
CA PRO A 505 -5.27 9.45 9.32
C PRO A 505 -5.20 9.77 10.82
N GLU A 506 -5.59 10.98 11.23
CA GLU A 506 -5.51 11.41 12.64
C GLU A 506 -6.58 10.70 13.47
N VAL A 507 -7.83 10.70 12.99
CA VAL A 507 -8.93 10.02 13.70
C VAL A 507 -8.64 8.52 13.86
N PHE A 508 -8.09 7.88 12.82
CA PHE A 508 -7.73 6.46 12.91
C PHE A 508 -6.56 6.22 13.88
N ALA A 509 -5.49 7.02 13.80
CA ALA A 509 -4.37 6.87 14.73
C ALA A 509 -4.82 7.06 16.19
N ASP A 510 -5.64 8.07 16.48
CA ASP A 510 -6.20 8.29 17.81
C ASP A 510 -7.04 7.10 18.29
N ALA A 511 -7.87 6.51 17.40
CA ALA A 511 -8.67 5.34 17.71
C ALA A 511 -7.83 4.10 18.07
N ILE A 512 -6.72 3.89 17.36
CA ILE A 512 -5.79 2.79 17.64
C ILE A 512 -5.06 3.02 18.96
N LEU A 513 -4.58 4.24 19.21
CA LEU A 513 -3.89 4.57 20.45
C LEU A 513 -4.79 4.42 21.66
N GLU A 514 -6.06 4.80 21.55
CA GLU A 514 -7.03 4.54 22.61
C GLU A 514 -7.19 3.04 22.88
N ALA A 515 -7.21 2.20 21.84
CA ALA A 515 -7.31 0.75 22.00
C ALA A 515 -6.05 0.16 22.66
N VAL A 516 -4.88 0.60 22.21
CA VAL A 516 -3.56 0.23 22.76
C VAL A 516 -3.46 0.62 24.23
N ASP A 517 -3.76 1.87 24.58
CA ASP A 517 -3.71 2.36 25.96
C ASP A 517 -4.71 1.65 26.88
N ARG A 518 -5.87 1.26 26.33
CA ARG A 518 -6.93 0.62 27.10
C ARG A 518 -6.66 -0.85 27.38
N HIS A 519 -6.17 -1.58 26.39
CA HIS A 519 -6.07 -3.04 26.41
C HIS A 519 -4.63 -3.55 26.52
N GLY A 520 -3.63 -2.69 26.37
CA GLY A 520 -2.21 -3.08 26.44
C GLY A 520 -1.68 -3.72 25.16
N PHE A 521 -2.29 -3.49 23.99
CA PHE A 521 -1.79 -4.03 22.73
C PHE A 521 -0.40 -3.48 22.39
N ASP A 522 0.46 -4.33 21.82
CA ASP A 522 1.79 -3.96 21.32
C ASP A 522 1.75 -3.29 19.94
N GLY A 523 0.58 -3.21 19.31
CA GLY A 523 0.42 -2.61 18.00
C GLY A 523 -0.92 -2.96 17.34
N THR A 524 -0.95 -2.87 16.01
CA THR A 524 -2.17 -3.06 15.23
C THR A 524 -1.88 -3.76 13.92
N TYR A 525 -2.88 -4.50 13.47
CA TYR A 525 -3.01 -5.02 12.13
C TYR A 525 -3.95 -4.12 11.35
N SER A 526 -3.57 -3.68 10.14
CA SER A 526 -4.46 -2.96 9.24
C SER A 526 -4.72 -3.78 7.98
N ASP A 527 -5.99 -4.10 7.76
CA ASP A 527 -6.46 -4.76 6.54
C ASP A 527 -6.60 -3.75 5.39
N GLY A 528 -5.50 -3.48 4.71
CA GLY A 528 -5.38 -2.41 3.72
C GLY A 528 -5.08 -1.04 4.32
N LEU A 529 -4.56 -0.16 3.47
CA LEU A 529 -4.45 1.28 3.71
C LEU A 529 -5.41 2.03 2.77
N PRO A 530 -5.75 3.30 3.03
CA PRO A 530 -6.47 4.20 2.10
C PRO A 530 -5.78 4.44 0.74
N SER A 531 -5.38 3.40 0.00
CA SER A 531 -4.45 3.39 -1.15
C SER A 531 -4.90 4.25 -2.33
N VAL A 532 -6.21 4.36 -2.52
CA VAL A 532 -6.87 5.24 -3.49
C VAL A 532 -6.46 6.71 -3.30
N ASP A 533 -6.20 7.10 -2.05
CA ASP A 533 -5.54 8.35 -1.68
C ASP A 533 -4.29 8.04 -0.86
N TRP A 534 -3.25 7.58 -1.57
CA TRP A 534 -2.03 7.07 -0.94
C TRP A 534 -1.39 8.04 0.06
N ILE A 535 -1.63 9.36 -0.04
CA ILE A 535 -1.15 10.34 0.96
C ILE A 535 -1.79 10.09 2.32
N ARG A 536 -3.09 9.77 2.37
CA ARG A 536 -3.74 9.39 3.63
C ARG A 536 -3.13 8.11 4.18
N GLY A 537 -2.86 7.11 3.34
CA GLY A 537 -2.15 5.89 3.76
C GLY A 537 -0.75 6.19 4.31
N TYR A 538 -0.01 7.09 3.65
CA TYR A 538 1.30 7.55 4.08
C TYR A 538 1.26 8.27 5.44
N GLU A 539 0.32 9.20 5.61
CA GLU A 539 0.10 9.92 6.87
C GLU A 539 -0.35 8.99 7.99
N THR A 540 -1.23 8.02 7.71
CA THR A 540 -1.66 6.99 8.67
C THR A 540 -0.45 6.25 9.22
N MET A 541 0.43 5.76 8.34
CA MET A 541 1.62 5.01 8.77
C MET A 541 2.57 5.86 9.62
N ARG A 542 2.78 7.13 9.23
CA ARG A 542 3.65 8.07 9.98
C ARG A 542 3.09 8.44 11.34
N LEU A 543 1.77 8.63 11.43
CA LEU A 543 1.09 8.96 12.69
C LEU A 543 1.12 7.77 13.64
N LEU A 544 0.78 6.57 13.15
CA LEU A 544 0.89 5.34 13.95
C LEU A 544 2.31 5.12 14.46
N ARG A 545 3.33 5.36 13.63
CA ARG A 545 4.74 5.21 14.04
C ARG A 545 5.21 6.28 15.01
N ALA A 546 4.80 7.53 14.83
CA ALA A 546 5.11 8.57 15.80
C ALA A 546 4.49 8.27 17.17
N ALA A 547 3.29 7.71 17.17
CA ALA A 547 2.56 7.46 18.40
C ALA A 547 2.90 6.12 19.07
N MET A 548 3.30 5.10 18.28
CA MET A 548 3.85 3.82 18.74
C MET A 548 5.24 3.60 18.12
N PRO A 549 6.30 4.23 18.66
CA PRO A 549 7.64 4.18 18.07
C PRO A 549 8.15 2.76 17.79
N ASP A 550 7.94 1.86 18.75
CA ASP A 550 8.35 0.45 18.70
C ASP A 550 7.18 -0.53 18.40
N GLY A 551 5.99 0.01 18.13
CA GLY A 551 4.78 -0.82 18.00
C GLY A 551 4.84 -1.83 16.86
N HIS A 552 4.17 -2.97 16.98
CA HIS A 552 4.11 -3.92 15.88
C HIS A 552 3.01 -3.51 14.88
N LEU A 553 3.40 -3.02 13.70
CA LEU A 553 2.45 -2.66 12.65
C LEU A 553 2.48 -3.73 11.56
N LEU A 554 1.42 -4.53 11.50
CA LEU A 554 1.23 -5.53 10.46
C LEU A 554 0.27 -4.94 9.41
N ILE A 555 0.76 -4.74 8.19
CA ILE A 555 -0.04 -4.14 7.12
C ILE A 555 -0.35 -5.19 6.07
N HIS A 556 -1.62 -5.53 5.94
CA HIS A 556 -2.11 -6.42 4.90
C HIS A 556 -2.47 -5.61 3.65
N ASP A 557 -2.04 -6.05 2.48
CA ASP A 557 -2.43 -5.45 1.19
C ASP A 557 -2.67 -6.54 0.14
N SER A 558 -3.95 -6.85 -0.07
CA SER A 558 -4.44 -7.89 -0.98
C SER A 558 -5.20 -7.36 -2.20
N VAL A 559 -5.29 -8.20 -3.23
CA VAL A 559 -5.97 -7.91 -4.50
C VAL A 559 -7.35 -8.58 -4.48
N PRO A 560 -8.29 -8.07 -3.67
CA PRO A 560 -9.28 -7.20 -4.29
C PRO A 560 -9.72 -6.01 -3.42
N GLN A 561 -9.34 -5.98 -2.14
CA GLN A 561 -9.90 -5.05 -1.15
C GLN A 561 -9.41 -3.61 -1.38
N SER A 562 -8.13 -3.44 -1.68
CA SER A 562 -7.55 -2.16 -2.07
C SER A 562 -7.64 -1.91 -3.57
N GLY A 563 -8.06 -2.93 -4.36
CA GLY A 563 -8.18 -3.02 -5.82
C GLY A 563 -6.96 -2.51 -6.64
N ARG A 564 -5.86 -2.21 -5.96
CA ARG A 564 -4.53 -1.86 -6.45
C ARG A 564 -3.58 -1.81 -5.25
N HIS A 565 -2.49 -2.56 -5.31
CA HIS A 565 -1.47 -2.51 -4.27
C HIS A 565 -0.93 -1.09 -4.10
N VAL A 566 -0.77 -0.62 -2.86
CA VAL A 566 0.00 0.62 -2.60
C VAL A 566 1.42 0.44 -3.14
N ALA A 567 1.95 -0.80 -3.12
CA ALA A 567 3.24 -1.16 -3.71
C ALA A 567 3.37 -0.78 -5.20
N THR A 568 2.26 -0.69 -5.93
CA THR A 568 2.26 -0.37 -7.37
C THR A 568 2.61 1.10 -7.64
N LEU A 569 2.48 1.99 -6.66
CA LEU A 569 2.71 3.44 -6.82
C LEU A 569 3.60 4.05 -5.74
N ALA A 570 3.38 3.60 -4.50
CA ALA A 570 3.97 4.15 -3.30
C ALA A 570 4.58 3.05 -2.39
N PRO A 571 5.41 2.15 -2.92
CA PRO A 571 5.93 1.01 -2.14
C PRO A 571 6.74 1.41 -0.91
N TRP A 572 7.34 2.60 -0.88
CA TRP A 572 8.08 3.09 0.28
C TRP A 572 7.18 3.34 1.50
N ILE A 573 5.85 3.47 1.35
CA ILE A 573 4.93 3.61 2.48
C ILE A 573 5.06 2.42 3.45
N TYR A 574 5.33 1.23 2.91
CA TYR A 574 5.53 0.04 3.71
C TYR A 574 6.82 0.06 4.54
N THR A 575 7.72 1.03 4.34
CA THR A 575 8.92 1.12 5.18
C THR A 575 8.61 1.34 6.66
N TYR A 576 7.45 1.94 6.92
CA TYR A 576 6.88 2.16 8.24
C TYR A 576 6.18 0.91 8.81
N ALA A 577 6.00 -0.18 8.05
CA ALA A 577 5.47 -1.42 8.58
C ALA A 577 6.56 -2.21 9.32
N SER A 578 6.16 -2.99 10.33
CA SER A 578 7.00 -4.06 10.89
C SER A 578 7.00 -5.22 9.90
N VAL A 579 5.79 -5.72 9.60
CA VAL A 579 5.52 -6.79 8.64
C VAL A 579 4.53 -6.30 7.60
N THR A 580 4.76 -6.65 6.35
CA THR A 580 3.77 -6.58 5.28
C THR A 580 3.20 -7.96 5.02
N TYR A 581 1.88 -8.10 4.99
CA TYR A 581 1.19 -9.32 4.60
C TYR A 581 0.61 -9.15 3.20
N MET A 582 0.99 -10.02 2.27
CA MET A 582 0.83 -9.80 0.83
C MET A 582 0.44 -11.10 0.12
N ALA A 583 0.06 -10.98 -1.16
CA ALA A 583 -0.25 -12.09 -2.06
C ALA A 583 -1.43 -12.98 -1.66
N GLU A 584 -2.45 -12.35 -1.10
CA GLU A 584 -3.80 -12.90 -1.04
C GLU A 584 -4.53 -12.67 -2.38
N HIS A 585 -5.27 -13.68 -2.85
CA HIS A 585 -6.14 -13.66 -4.04
C HIS A 585 -5.45 -13.38 -5.38
N LEU A 586 -4.30 -14.02 -5.60
CA LEU A 586 -3.51 -13.87 -6.82
C LEU A 586 -3.76 -15.01 -7.84
N ASP A 587 -5.01 -15.20 -8.27
CA ASP A 587 -5.43 -16.17 -9.30
C ASP A 587 -5.01 -15.76 -10.73
N SER A 588 -3.73 -15.96 -11.08
CA SER A 588 -3.23 -15.81 -12.46
C SER A 588 -3.04 -17.13 -13.21
N GLY A 589 -3.32 -18.28 -12.58
CA GLY A 589 -3.07 -19.62 -13.14
C GLY A 589 -1.59 -20.00 -13.31
N GLU A 590 -0.67 -19.04 -13.28
CA GLU A 590 0.80 -19.21 -13.35
C GLU A 590 1.52 -18.62 -12.12
N ALA A 591 0.78 -18.19 -11.09
CA ALA A 591 1.33 -17.62 -9.87
C ALA A 591 2.26 -18.61 -9.13
N GLY A 592 3.56 -18.34 -9.19
CA GLY A 592 4.63 -19.16 -8.61
C GLY A 592 5.97 -18.44 -8.55
N PRO A 593 7.09 -19.14 -8.32
CA PRO A 593 8.38 -18.51 -8.06
C PRO A 593 9.01 -17.80 -9.27
N ASP A 594 8.65 -18.23 -10.48
CA ASP A 594 9.01 -17.56 -11.73
C ASP A 594 8.26 -16.24 -11.93
N TRP A 595 7.24 -15.98 -11.12
CA TRP A 595 6.41 -14.80 -11.25
C TRP A 595 7.20 -13.52 -10.94
N ALA A 596 7.30 -12.65 -11.95
CA ALA A 596 7.92 -11.33 -11.85
C ALA A 596 7.36 -10.49 -10.68
N TRP A 597 6.06 -10.59 -10.39
CA TRP A 597 5.40 -9.83 -9.33
C TRP A 597 5.81 -10.24 -7.91
N VAL A 598 5.97 -11.55 -7.67
CA VAL A 598 6.39 -12.11 -6.37
C VAL A 598 7.72 -11.50 -5.94
N ARG A 599 8.64 -11.35 -6.88
CA ARG A 599 9.97 -10.74 -6.66
C ARG A 599 9.92 -9.26 -6.30
N TYR A 600 8.80 -8.59 -6.52
CA TYR A 600 8.67 -7.15 -6.32
C TYR A 600 7.78 -6.80 -5.11
N VAL A 601 6.64 -7.45 -4.93
CA VAL A 601 5.69 -7.13 -3.84
C VAL A 601 5.98 -7.90 -2.55
N LEU A 602 6.36 -9.18 -2.65
CA LEU A 602 6.69 -9.96 -1.45
C LEU A 602 8.07 -9.64 -0.92
N LYS A 603 9.00 -9.40 -1.85
CA LYS A 603 10.36 -8.99 -1.54
C LYS A 603 10.39 -7.51 -1.17
N SER A 604 9.74 -7.15 -0.06
CA SER A 604 9.90 -5.84 0.58
C SER A 604 11.39 -5.48 0.74
N HIS A 605 12.28 -6.47 0.84
CA HIS A 605 13.73 -6.33 0.76
C HIS A 605 14.21 -5.60 -0.52
N ARG A 606 14.98 -4.52 -0.33
CA ARG A 606 15.47 -3.55 -1.34
C ARG A 606 14.41 -2.63 -1.95
N VAL A 607 13.17 -2.71 -1.48
CA VAL A 607 12.10 -1.78 -1.84
C VAL A 607 11.70 -0.99 -0.59
N ALA A 608 10.80 -1.50 0.25
CA ALA A 608 10.41 -0.86 1.49
C ALA A 608 11.38 -1.14 2.66
N ASN A 609 12.09 -2.27 2.57
CA ASN A 609 12.85 -2.89 3.65
C ASN A 609 12.04 -3.19 4.92
N ALA A 610 10.74 -3.45 4.78
CA ALA A 610 9.92 -4.13 5.79
C ALA A 610 10.05 -5.65 5.68
N VAL A 611 9.68 -6.38 6.74
CA VAL A 611 9.63 -7.85 6.72
C VAL A 611 8.43 -8.29 5.88
N GLY A 612 8.65 -9.16 4.88
CA GLY A 612 7.58 -9.67 4.03
C GLY A 612 6.96 -10.94 4.60
N SER A 613 5.63 -11.06 4.55
CA SER A 613 4.86 -12.26 4.85
C SER A 613 3.88 -12.55 3.70
N VAL A 614 3.68 -13.82 3.37
CA VAL A 614 2.99 -14.26 2.16
C VAL A 614 1.79 -15.13 2.49
N LYS A 615 0.60 -14.80 1.97
CA LYS A 615 -0.61 -15.65 2.06
C LYS A 615 -0.60 -16.82 1.10
N ALA A 616 -0.38 -16.53 -0.19
CA ALA A 616 -0.29 -17.51 -1.27
C ALA A 616 -1.49 -18.48 -1.39
N ASP A 617 -2.69 -18.07 -0.96
CA ASP A 617 -3.90 -18.89 -1.00
C ASP A 617 -4.27 -19.34 -2.43
N GLU A 618 -4.00 -18.51 -3.43
CA GLU A 618 -4.28 -18.78 -4.85
C GLU A 618 -3.02 -19.00 -5.72
N TRP A 619 -1.87 -19.32 -5.12
CA TRP A 619 -0.69 -19.73 -5.90
C TRP A 619 -0.85 -21.15 -6.40
N ASN A 620 -1.06 -21.30 -7.71
CA ASN A 620 -1.45 -22.56 -8.34
C ASN A 620 -0.43 -23.05 -9.38
N ALA A 621 0.82 -22.58 -9.32
CA ALA A 621 1.89 -23.08 -10.19
C ALA A 621 2.07 -24.60 -10.02
N ALA A 622 2.36 -25.29 -11.13
CA ALA A 622 2.43 -26.75 -11.19
C ALA A 622 3.53 -27.39 -10.32
N GLU A 623 4.47 -26.58 -9.80
CA GLU A 623 5.56 -27.01 -8.93
C GLU A 623 5.23 -26.96 -7.43
N PHE A 624 4.02 -26.53 -7.05
CA PHE A 624 3.56 -26.55 -5.66
C PHE A 624 2.60 -27.71 -5.43
N ASP A 625 2.99 -28.65 -4.55
CA ASP A 625 2.14 -29.76 -4.17
C ASP A 625 1.17 -29.38 -3.03
N ASP A 626 1.57 -28.46 -2.15
CA ASP A 626 0.76 -27.96 -1.04
C ASP A 626 1.08 -26.51 -0.63
N THR A 627 0.51 -26.06 0.49
CA THR A 627 0.73 -24.71 1.03
C THR A 627 2.12 -24.54 1.67
N THR A 628 2.71 -25.61 2.20
CA THR A 628 4.04 -25.61 2.79
C THR A 628 5.10 -25.30 1.73
N ASP A 629 4.96 -25.83 0.52
CA ASP A 629 5.83 -25.51 -0.61
C ASP A 629 5.84 -24.02 -0.96
N LYS A 630 4.67 -23.38 -0.92
CA LYS A 630 4.53 -21.93 -1.16
C LYS A 630 5.29 -21.12 -0.11
N HIS A 631 5.18 -21.52 1.16
CA HIS A 631 5.93 -20.90 2.26
C HIS A 631 7.44 -21.13 2.11
N ARG A 632 7.88 -22.33 1.74
CA ARG A 632 9.29 -22.64 1.52
C ARG A 632 9.87 -21.83 0.37
N ALA A 633 9.19 -21.76 -0.77
CA ALA A 633 9.61 -20.92 -1.89
C ALA A 633 9.78 -19.45 -1.48
N SER A 634 8.93 -18.94 -0.58
CA SER A 634 9.00 -17.56 -0.08
C SER A 634 10.35 -17.19 0.59
N LEU A 635 11.08 -18.18 1.13
CA LEU A 635 12.39 -17.98 1.77
C LEU A 635 13.45 -17.49 0.76
N LEU A 636 13.31 -17.80 -0.53
CA LEU A 636 14.19 -17.28 -1.58
C LEU A 636 14.19 -15.75 -1.62
N TRP A 637 13.07 -15.10 -1.29
CA TRP A 637 12.93 -13.64 -1.27
C TRP A 637 13.04 -13.04 0.14
N ASN A 638 13.46 -13.85 1.11
CA ASN A 638 13.50 -13.49 2.52
C ASN A 638 12.11 -13.02 3.03
N ALA A 639 11.04 -13.65 2.55
CA ALA A 639 9.70 -13.52 3.11
C ALA A 639 9.41 -14.66 4.08
N ARG A 640 8.31 -14.56 4.82
CA ARG A 640 7.85 -15.55 5.81
C ARG A 640 6.51 -16.13 5.41
N GLY A 641 6.34 -17.44 5.65
CA GLY A 641 5.01 -18.04 5.55
C GLY A 641 4.06 -17.33 6.50
N SER A 642 2.88 -16.96 6.02
CA SER A 642 1.89 -16.32 6.88
C SER A 642 1.19 -17.34 7.75
N SER A 643 0.77 -16.87 8.92
CA SER A 643 -0.39 -17.36 9.66
C SER A 643 -0.37 -18.86 9.99
N LEU A 644 -0.15 -19.17 11.27
CA LEU A 644 -0.29 -20.52 11.82
C LEU A 644 -1.78 -20.92 11.96
N ASP A 645 -2.61 -20.62 10.96
CA ASP A 645 -4.07 -20.69 11.04
C ASP A 645 -4.61 -22.12 11.21
N ASP A 646 -3.75 -23.12 10.94
CA ASP A 646 -4.04 -24.53 11.11
C ASP A 646 -2.96 -25.22 11.96
N PRO A 647 -3.19 -25.44 13.28
CA PRO A 647 -2.29 -26.21 14.13
C PRO A 647 -2.19 -27.70 13.72
N GLU A 648 -3.03 -28.19 12.81
CA GLU A 648 -2.92 -29.53 12.22
C GLU A 648 -1.98 -29.57 11.01
N ASN A 649 -1.45 -28.42 10.55
CA ASN A 649 -0.46 -28.35 9.47
C ASN A 649 0.93 -28.81 9.97
N ALA A 650 1.05 -30.09 10.27
CA ALA A 650 2.28 -30.72 10.75
C ALA A 650 3.47 -30.47 9.81
N ALA A 651 3.23 -30.39 8.49
CA ALA A 651 4.25 -30.13 7.47
C ALA A 651 4.92 -28.77 7.66
N TYR A 652 4.19 -27.73 8.06
CA TYR A 652 4.77 -26.43 8.41
C TYR A 652 5.87 -26.57 9.47
N PHE A 653 5.59 -27.31 10.55
CA PHE A 653 6.52 -27.47 11.66
C PHE A 653 7.68 -28.41 11.34
N THR A 654 7.43 -29.48 10.56
CA THR A 654 8.45 -30.48 10.25
C THR A 654 9.32 -30.12 9.04
N GLU A 655 8.84 -29.27 8.14
CA GLU A 655 9.52 -28.97 6.88
C GLU A 655 9.94 -27.50 6.76
N TYR A 656 9.06 -26.55 7.07
CA TYR A 656 9.36 -25.12 6.92
C TYR A 656 10.24 -24.57 8.06
N VAL A 657 9.82 -24.75 9.32
CA VAL A 657 10.51 -24.17 10.49
C VAL A 657 11.99 -24.57 10.58
N PRO A 658 12.40 -25.84 10.32
CA PRO A 658 13.82 -26.21 10.34
C PRO A 658 14.66 -25.49 9.28
N GLN A 659 14.10 -25.26 8.07
CA GLN A 659 14.79 -24.56 6.98
C GLN A 659 15.00 -23.08 7.33
N GLU A 660 13.97 -22.44 7.90
CA GLU A 660 14.06 -21.07 8.39
C GLU A 660 15.10 -20.92 9.52
N ASN A 661 15.12 -21.84 10.49
CA ASN A 661 16.10 -21.83 11.58
C ASN A 661 17.54 -22.03 11.06
N ALA A 662 17.74 -22.86 10.04
CA ALA A 662 19.05 -23.00 9.39
C ALA A 662 19.50 -21.68 8.74
N LEU A 663 18.58 -20.97 8.07
CA LEU A 663 18.84 -19.66 7.49
C LEU A 663 19.10 -18.58 8.56
N ARG A 664 18.43 -18.64 9.72
CA ARG A 664 18.71 -17.79 10.88
C ARG A 664 20.15 -18.02 11.36
N GLY A 665 20.56 -19.26 11.58
CA GLY A 665 21.93 -19.59 12.02
C GLY A 665 22.99 -19.12 11.02
N LEU A 666 22.70 -19.25 9.72
CA LEU A 666 23.57 -18.73 8.66
C LEU A 666 23.70 -17.21 8.71
N TRP A 667 22.61 -16.49 8.96
CA TRP A 667 22.65 -15.04 9.15
C TRP A 667 23.40 -14.65 10.43
N GLU A 668 23.23 -15.36 11.53
CA GLU A 668 23.98 -15.10 12.78
C GLU A 668 25.49 -15.29 12.59
N GLU A 669 25.91 -16.23 11.75
CA GLU A 669 27.32 -16.49 11.45
C GLU A 669 27.91 -15.50 10.45
N ARG A 670 27.16 -15.16 9.39
CA ARG A 670 27.70 -14.52 8.17
C ARG A 670 26.94 -13.26 7.72
N GLY A 671 25.94 -12.81 8.47
CA GLY A 671 25.01 -11.74 8.08
C GLY A 671 25.65 -10.38 7.83
N ASP A 672 26.82 -10.13 8.42
CA ASP A 672 27.61 -8.91 8.23
C ASP A 672 28.43 -8.92 6.92
N GLU A 673 28.46 -10.03 6.18
CA GLU A 673 29.17 -10.11 4.92
C GLU A 673 28.57 -9.16 3.87
N PRO A 674 29.40 -8.40 3.13
CA PRO A 674 28.90 -7.58 2.03
C PRO A 674 28.19 -8.43 0.99
N PHE A 675 26.99 -8.02 0.60
CA PHE A 675 26.10 -8.76 -0.29
C PHE A 675 25.69 -10.13 0.25
N PHE A 676 25.55 -10.29 1.57
CA PHE A 676 25.10 -11.53 2.24
C PHE A 676 23.92 -12.19 1.52
N TYR A 677 22.87 -11.42 1.16
CA TYR A 677 21.73 -11.97 0.44
C TYR A 677 22.12 -12.61 -0.91
N ASP A 678 22.93 -11.91 -1.71
CA ASP A 678 23.26 -12.35 -3.08
C ASP A 678 24.37 -13.41 -3.10
N ARG A 679 25.22 -13.47 -2.08
CA ARG A 679 26.37 -14.39 -2.02
C ARG A 679 26.10 -15.66 -1.24
N VAL A 680 25.30 -15.56 -0.18
CA VAL A 680 25.21 -16.56 0.89
C VAL A 680 23.77 -17.02 1.06
N TRP A 681 22.84 -16.10 1.27
CA TRP A 681 21.43 -16.45 1.53
C TRP A 681 20.78 -17.19 0.37
N LEU A 682 20.84 -16.62 -0.85
CA LEU A 682 20.17 -17.18 -2.02
C LEU A 682 20.60 -18.63 -2.33
N PRO A 683 21.90 -18.96 -2.47
CA PRO A 683 22.30 -20.33 -2.74
C PRO A 683 21.89 -21.28 -1.61
N ALA A 684 22.02 -20.88 -0.33
CA ALA A 684 21.60 -21.70 0.80
C ALA A 684 20.09 -21.94 0.83
N ALA A 685 19.28 -20.90 0.58
CA ALA A 685 17.83 -21.03 0.51
C ALA A 685 17.40 -21.96 -0.64
N ARG A 686 18.06 -21.90 -1.80
CA ARG A 686 17.81 -22.83 -2.91
C ARG A 686 18.13 -24.27 -2.53
N GLU A 687 19.26 -24.51 -1.87
CA GLU A 687 19.65 -25.84 -1.42
C GLU A 687 18.65 -26.42 -0.41
N LEU A 688 18.27 -25.62 0.60
CA LEU A 688 17.35 -26.04 1.67
C LEU A 688 15.93 -26.29 1.15
N THR A 689 15.46 -25.47 0.21
CA THR A 689 14.07 -25.51 -0.25
C THR A 689 13.87 -26.35 -1.51
N GLY A 690 14.93 -26.59 -2.29
CA GLY A 690 14.86 -27.27 -3.59
C GLY A 690 14.34 -26.39 -4.74
N PHE A 691 13.85 -25.18 -4.45
CA PHE A 691 13.38 -24.23 -5.46
C PHE A 691 14.56 -23.47 -6.09
N ARG A 692 14.73 -23.57 -7.42
CA ARG A 692 15.87 -22.97 -8.14
C ARG A 692 15.46 -21.74 -8.95
N HIS A 693 15.18 -20.65 -8.25
CA HIS A 693 14.67 -19.39 -8.84
C HIS A 693 15.50 -18.17 -8.47
N GLY A 694 15.50 -17.14 -9.33
CA GLY A 694 16.18 -15.84 -9.13
C GLY A 694 17.62 -15.76 -9.68
N PRO A 695 18.44 -14.78 -9.25
CA PRO A 695 19.78 -14.58 -9.78
C PRO A 695 20.81 -15.55 -9.18
N ALA A 696 21.74 -16.05 -9.99
CA ALA A 696 22.89 -16.83 -9.52
C ALA A 696 23.69 -16.09 -8.43
N ALA A 697 24.33 -16.84 -7.53
CA ALA A 697 25.06 -16.21 -6.43
C ALA A 697 26.21 -15.31 -6.93
N MET A 698 26.28 -14.11 -6.37
CA MET A 698 27.26 -13.09 -6.76
C MET A 698 28.69 -13.57 -6.50
N PRO A 699 29.65 -13.34 -7.41
CA PRO A 699 31.04 -13.73 -7.19
C PRO A 699 31.70 -12.99 -6.01
N THR A 700 32.61 -13.70 -5.35
CA THR A 700 33.56 -13.15 -4.38
C THR A 700 34.92 -13.01 -5.05
N LEU A 701 35.49 -11.80 -4.98
CA LEU A 701 36.81 -11.49 -5.55
C LEU A 701 37.83 -11.39 -4.43
N THR A 702 38.93 -12.14 -4.55
CA THR A 702 40.00 -12.16 -3.55
C THR A 702 41.36 -11.87 -4.20
N PRO A 703 42.23 -11.07 -3.56
CA PRO A 703 43.59 -10.89 -4.05
C PRO A 703 44.33 -12.23 -4.10
N ALA A 704 45.01 -12.49 -5.22
CA ALA A 704 45.87 -13.66 -5.40
C ALA A 704 47.36 -13.27 -5.31
N ALA A 705 48.24 -14.26 -5.19
CA ALA A 705 49.69 -14.02 -5.23
C ALA A 705 50.07 -13.27 -6.51
N ALA A 706 50.92 -12.24 -6.41
CA ALA A 706 51.29 -11.41 -7.56
C ALA A 706 51.84 -12.25 -8.73
N GLY A 707 51.55 -11.80 -9.95
CA GLY A 707 52.06 -12.40 -11.18
C GLY A 707 53.53 -12.07 -11.43
N SER A 708 54.06 -12.58 -12.53
CA SER A 708 55.41 -12.26 -13.01
C SER A 708 55.57 -10.73 -13.16
N GLY A 709 56.63 -10.17 -12.56
CA GLY A 709 56.87 -8.71 -12.59
C GLY A 709 56.06 -7.90 -11.58
N GLY A 710 55.34 -8.54 -10.65
CA GLY A 710 54.62 -7.85 -9.57
C GLY A 710 53.21 -7.38 -9.96
N THR A 711 52.68 -7.81 -11.09
CA THR A 711 51.31 -7.48 -11.53
C THR A 711 50.29 -7.99 -10.51
N PRO A 712 49.34 -7.14 -10.05
CA PRO A 712 48.24 -7.58 -9.19
C PRO A 712 47.42 -8.69 -9.86
N ARG A 713 47.00 -9.69 -9.08
CA ARG A 713 46.12 -10.76 -9.53
C ARG A 713 44.94 -10.92 -8.61
N TRP A 714 43.82 -11.39 -9.15
CA TRP A 714 42.60 -11.65 -8.41
C TRP A 714 42.03 -13.02 -8.78
N SER A 715 41.59 -13.75 -7.77
CA SER A 715 40.79 -14.97 -7.94
C SER A 715 39.31 -14.62 -7.78
N ALA A 716 38.45 -15.33 -8.50
CA ALA A 716 37.01 -15.25 -8.33
C ALA A 716 36.45 -16.63 -7.96
N SER A 717 35.49 -16.66 -7.05
CA SER A 717 34.73 -17.85 -6.65
C SER A 717 33.27 -17.49 -6.44
N THR A 718 32.39 -18.48 -6.43
CA THR A 718 30.97 -18.32 -6.09
C THR A 718 30.49 -19.52 -5.29
N GLU A 719 29.50 -19.32 -4.43
CA GLU A 719 28.81 -20.38 -3.69
C GLU A 719 27.69 -21.02 -4.52
N GLU A 720 27.36 -20.48 -5.71
CA GLU A 720 26.39 -21.10 -6.62
C GLU A 720 26.96 -22.37 -7.26
N PRO A 721 26.36 -23.55 -7.01
CA PRO A 721 26.77 -24.78 -7.67
C PRO A 721 26.61 -24.69 -9.19
N ASP A 722 27.57 -25.30 -9.91
CA ASP A 722 27.60 -25.40 -11.38
C ASP A 722 27.67 -24.06 -12.14
N ALA A 723 27.92 -22.95 -11.44
CA ALA A 723 28.04 -21.64 -12.06
C ALA A 723 29.35 -21.49 -12.85
N THR A 724 29.24 -20.95 -14.06
CA THR A 724 30.37 -20.50 -14.85
C THR A 724 30.64 -19.02 -14.58
N LEU A 725 31.84 -18.71 -14.09
CA LEU A 725 32.29 -17.34 -13.89
C LEU A 725 32.88 -16.77 -15.17
N ARG A 726 32.40 -15.58 -15.56
CA ARG A 726 32.83 -14.85 -16.77
C ARG A 726 33.39 -13.50 -16.38
N PHE A 727 34.43 -13.02 -17.07
CA PHE A 727 35.10 -11.78 -16.70
C PHE A 727 35.49 -10.87 -17.85
N THR A 728 35.74 -9.61 -17.52
CA THR A 728 36.35 -8.58 -18.38
C THR A 728 37.34 -7.76 -17.54
N THR A 729 38.31 -7.13 -18.21
CA THR A 729 39.31 -6.22 -17.58
C THR A 729 39.38 -4.84 -18.24
N ASP A 730 38.62 -4.63 -19.31
CA ASP A 730 38.61 -3.42 -20.14
C ASP A 730 37.52 -2.40 -19.73
N GLY A 731 36.80 -2.68 -18.65
CA GLY A 731 35.71 -1.84 -18.15
C GLY A 731 34.36 -2.03 -18.87
N THR A 732 34.23 -3.02 -19.76
CA THR A 732 32.93 -3.47 -20.29
C THR A 732 32.27 -4.50 -19.35
N ASP A 733 30.95 -4.66 -19.43
CA ASP A 733 30.26 -5.66 -18.62
C ASP A 733 30.45 -7.08 -19.21
N PRO A 734 30.75 -8.10 -18.38
CA PRO A 734 30.91 -9.46 -18.90
C PRO A 734 29.58 -10.02 -19.43
N THR A 735 29.64 -10.76 -20.53
CA THR A 735 28.50 -11.45 -21.14
C THR A 735 28.68 -12.96 -21.05
N ALA A 736 27.67 -13.74 -21.45
CA ALA A 736 27.79 -15.19 -21.57
C ALA A 736 28.92 -15.63 -22.54
N GLY A 737 29.32 -14.76 -23.48
CA GLY A 737 30.41 -14.99 -24.43
C GLY A 737 31.80 -14.52 -23.94
N SER A 738 31.90 -13.84 -22.80
CA SER A 738 33.17 -13.37 -22.25
C SER A 738 34.09 -14.53 -21.82
N PRO A 739 35.40 -14.32 -21.63
CA PRO A 739 36.30 -15.36 -21.13
C PRO A 739 35.85 -15.96 -19.79
N VAL A 740 36.07 -17.28 -19.62
CA VAL A 740 35.82 -17.98 -18.35
C VAL A 740 36.96 -17.71 -17.37
N VAL A 741 36.64 -17.54 -16.09
CA VAL A 741 37.65 -17.54 -15.03
C VAL A 741 38.12 -18.97 -14.78
N ASP A 742 39.32 -19.33 -15.25
CA ASP A 742 39.96 -20.65 -15.09
C ASP A 742 41.18 -20.64 -14.15
N GLY A 743 41.46 -19.49 -13.52
CA GLY A 743 42.54 -19.25 -12.57
C GLY A 743 42.61 -17.78 -12.16
N PRO A 744 43.65 -17.36 -11.39
CA PRO A 744 43.85 -15.96 -11.05
C PRO A 744 44.02 -15.07 -12.29
N VAL A 745 43.24 -14.00 -12.38
CA VAL A 745 43.25 -13.03 -13.48
C VAL A 745 44.29 -11.94 -13.21
N ASP A 746 45.18 -11.70 -14.17
CA ASP A 746 46.10 -10.57 -14.16
C ASP A 746 45.34 -9.25 -14.35
N LEU A 747 45.60 -8.28 -13.47
CA LEU A 747 45.00 -6.94 -13.53
C LEU A 747 46.08 -5.88 -13.81
N PRO A 748 46.24 -5.46 -15.09
CA PRO A 748 47.15 -4.38 -15.45
C PRO A 748 46.82 -3.06 -14.73
N ALA A 749 47.81 -2.16 -14.66
CA ALA A 749 47.59 -0.83 -14.08
C ALA A 749 46.47 -0.08 -14.82
N GLY A 750 45.46 0.38 -14.07
CA GLY A 750 44.29 1.09 -14.61
C GLY A 750 43.18 0.18 -15.18
N ALA A 751 43.36 -1.15 -15.15
CA ALA A 751 42.30 -2.10 -15.47
C ALA A 751 41.40 -2.36 -14.26
N GLU A 752 40.16 -2.75 -14.53
CA GLU A 752 39.15 -3.11 -13.52
C GLU A 752 38.67 -4.53 -13.81
N LEU A 753 38.83 -5.46 -12.86
CA LEU A 753 38.26 -6.80 -13.00
C LEU A 753 36.77 -6.73 -12.68
N ARG A 754 35.94 -7.13 -13.65
CA ARG A 754 34.51 -7.38 -13.48
C ARG A 754 34.20 -8.84 -13.69
N VAL A 755 33.39 -9.42 -12.80
CA VAL A 755 33.03 -10.85 -12.86
C VAL A 755 31.53 -11.02 -12.62
N VAL A 756 30.91 -11.89 -13.40
CA VAL A 756 29.51 -12.31 -13.26
C VAL A 756 29.42 -13.83 -13.27
N ALA A 757 28.46 -14.37 -12.51
CA ALA A 757 28.14 -15.80 -12.51
C ALA A 757 26.95 -16.08 -13.43
N PHE A 758 27.07 -17.13 -14.23
CA PHE A 758 25.99 -17.70 -15.02
C PHE A 758 25.77 -19.16 -14.60
N ALA A 759 24.53 -19.53 -14.32
CA ALA A 759 24.14 -20.90 -14.02
C ALA A 759 22.87 -21.24 -14.82
N GLU A 760 22.75 -22.48 -15.25
CA GLU A 760 21.58 -22.93 -16.00
C GLU A 760 20.30 -22.81 -15.16
N GLY A 761 19.23 -22.28 -15.76
CA GLY A 761 17.94 -22.03 -15.11
C GLY A 761 17.91 -20.81 -14.18
N LEU A 762 19.02 -20.07 -14.00
CA LEU A 762 19.08 -18.90 -13.15
C LEU A 762 19.36 -17.63 -13.95
N GLU A 763 18.92 -16.49 -13.41
CA GLU A 763 19.27 -15.19 -13.97
C GLU A 763 20.77 -14.89 -13.69
N PRO A 764 21.45 -14.09 -14.53
CA PRO A 764 22.82 -13.67 -14.25
C PRO A 764 22.93 -12.97 -12.89
N SER A 765 24.05 -13.18 -12.19
CA SER A 765 24.30 -12.50 -10.91
C SER A 765 24.51 -10.99 -11.07
N LEU A 766 24.60 -10.27 -9.95
CA LEU A 766 25.25 -8.96 -9.94
C LEU A 766 26.70 -9.08 -10.42
N ILE A 767 27.21 -8.01 -11.03
CA ILE A 767 28.61 -7.88 -11.41
C ILE A 767 29.41 -7.52 -10.15
N ALA A 768 30.35 -8.40 -9.79
CA ALA A 768 31.37 -8.13 -8.80
C ALA A 768 32.53 -7.35 -9.44
N THR A 769 33.04 -6.35 -8.74
CA THR A 769 34.17 -5.52 -9.19
C THR A 769 35.25 -5.38 -8.13
N THR A 770 36.48 -5.16 -8.60
CA THR A 770 37.67 -4.87 -7.77
C THR A 770 37.84 -3.39 -7.48
N ASP A 771 37.13 -2.50 -8.18
CA ASP A 771 37.22 -1.06 -7.94
C ASP A 771 36.22 -0.65 -6.84
N PRO A 772 36.68 -0.22 -5.65
CA PRO A 772 35.79 0.22 -4.57
C PRO A 772 35.04 1.52 -4.89
N ALA A 773 35.47 2.28 -5.91
CA ALA A 773 34.76 3.46 -6.41
C ALA A 773 33.63 3.09 -7.39
N VAL A 774 33.63 1.87 -7.91
CA VAL A 774 32.55 1.34 -8.75
C VAL A 774 31.65 0.47 -7.89
N PRO A 775 30.39 0.88 -7.64
CA PRO A 775 29.44 0.04 -6.93
C PRO A 775 29.15 -1.23 -7.77
N ALA A 776 28.77 -2.33 -7.10
CA ALA A 776 28.23 -3.50 -7.80
C ALA A 776 27.13 -3.06 -8.78
N ARG A 777 27.00 -3.74 -9.92
CA ARG A 777 26.05 -3.33 -10.96
C ARG A 777 25.17 -4.49 -11.38
N VAL A 778 23.94 -4.14 -11.72
CA VAL A 778 23.01 -5.05 -12.39
C VAL A 778 23.50 -5.23 -13.82
N LEU A 779 23.64 -6.48 -14.25
CA LEU A 779 23.96 -6.77 -15.64
C LEU A 779 22.82 -6.23 -16.51
N GLN A 780 23.12 -5.30 -17.41
CA GLN A 780 22.12 -4.81 -18.34
C GLN A 780 21.88 -5.87 -19.43
N PRO A 781 20.61 -6.16 -19.79
CA PRO A 781 20.27 -7.17 -20.78
C PRO A 781 20.80 -6.86 -22.19
#